data_AF-A0A9E3EID4-F1
#
_entry.id   AF-A0A9E3EID4-F1
#
_cell.length_a   1.000
_cell.length_b   1.000
_cell.length_c   1.000
_cell.angle_alpha   90.00
_cell.angle_beta   90.00
_cell.angle_gamma   90.00
#
_symmetry.space_group_name_H-M   'P 1'
#
loop_
_entity.id
_entity.type
_entity.pdbx_description
1 polymer ?
#
loop_
_entity_poly.entity_id
_entity_poly.type
_entity_poly.pdbx_seq_one_letter_code
_entity_poly.pdbx_strand_id
1 'polypeptide(L)'
;MGDAYEGEIAKHRPGEISRGDAADDFDLGVLGSAIRMRARPILGLTLLALIGSFVYVNLVTPRYKGEAEILIESADNFYTRPGTERDAASQPAPVDDEAVQSQVLLMSSHELALDAIRRLHLVGNPEFDPLAGPPRPWLRLLILAGLVQNPANIAAEDRVLDKFQERLRVYPARGSRVINIEFTSVDARLAADAANTVADLYLATQEGAKRSTARSASAWLSSAIEPLSKKVDEAEARIESFRTQNGLLQGANNVSINAQQLADLNAQLANARAAQADALSKAKLLHDAIQSGRVLDVSEVANNELIRRLNEQRATLSAQLALEGRTLLPQHPRMKELGAQLADLDKEIKLAAEKTIRGLENDARAAGSRVESVNAALEQQKKTSSEANGKEVELRALERDAKAARDQLEAYMAKYREAVARDEDDKAVPPDARIIARALVPATPSFPRKIPIIAIATLGTLVLAVAGVVAKEVAVVSGGRRPALPGLAWDNTVASRRRLEPSPTLTRRVPEASVEEKVPVFGTAVTPVATKPLGEPTRTPVEPDAEVEVAHEARADREGAQSGSVGEARALVRGEAKASRPAEFGAIGDYLLALKPEGHGVVILVSPARNADSTASFTLPLARHLAREAATLLIDLDGRGKSAFSEEKERAETKGASELIGNEIGFAEAIQRDPLTELHIVPAGVSPLPEDASAAQELGVMLRTFAQTYDAVIVEARSAGEGESLVMRALLAAADVTLVVQGDADQPALERTLERFAAEKPARLLAVSPANDDTAAHDIAA
;
A
#
# COMPACT_ATOMS: atom_id res chain seq x y z
N MET A 1 -53.14 42.11 -31.09
CA MET A 1 -53.41 42.66 -29.76
C MET A 1 -52.29 43.64 -29.49
N GLY A 2 -52.43 44.95 -29.75
CA GLY A 2 -53.45 45.85 -29.18
C GLY A 2 -53.12 45.97 -27.69
N ASP A 3 -52.67 47.07 -27.10
CA ASP A 3 -53.02 48.49 -27.26
C ASP A 3 -51.85 49.34 -26.70
N ALA A 4 -51.43 50.44 -27.34
CA ALA A 4 -52.01 51.79 -27.33
C ALA A 4 -51.84 52.53 -25.99
N TYR A 5 -51.32 53.75 -26.07
CA TYR A 5 -51.73 55.01 -25.39
C TYR A 5 -50.63 56.03 -25.69
N GLU A 6 -50.68 56.77 -26.80
CA GLU A 6 -51.49 57.98 -27.08
C GLU A 6 -51.26 59.17 -26.15
N GLY A 7 -51.12 60.35 -26.78
CA GLY A 7 -50.95 61.67 -26.17
C GLY A 7 -50.03 62.54 -27.03
N GLU A 8 -50.32 62.75 -28.33
CA GLU A 8 -51.27 63.71 -28.91
C GLU A 8 -50.61 65.07 -29.26
N ILE A 9 -50.99 65.58 -30.42
CA ILE A 9 -50.33 66.54 -31.30
C ILE A 9 -51.00 67.92 -31.13
N ALA A 10 -50.24 69.03 -31.10
CA ALA A 10 -50.56 70.25 -31.88
C ALA A 10 -49.59 71.45 -31.71
N LYS A 11 -48.83 71.70 -32.80
CA LYS A 11 -48.63 72.97 -33.54
C LYS A 11 -48.21 74.27 -32.81
N HIS A 12 -46.98 74.74 -33.08
CA HIS A 12 -46.69 75.85 -34.03
C HIS A 12 -45.15 76.06 -34.21
N ARG A 13 -44.71 76.35 -35.43
CA ARG A 13 -43.34 76.79 -35.84
C ARG A 13 -43.25 78.35 -35.74
N PRO A 14 -42.09 79.01 -35.96
CA PRO A 14 -40.68 78.56 -35.99
C PRO A 14 -39.71 79.49 -35.19
N GLY A 15 -38.48 79.04 -34.94
CA GLY A 15 -37.40 79.90 -34.41
C GLY A 15 -36.09 79.15 -34.15
N GLU A 16 -35.24 79.09 -35.19
CA GLU A 16 -33.77 79.23 -35.17
C GLU A 16 -32.83 78.38 -34.25
N ILE A 17 -31.80 77.84 -34.94
CA ILE A 17 -30.38 77.52 -34.57
C ILE A 17 -30.00 76.31 -33.67
N SER A 18 -29.59 75.25 -34.38
CA SER A 18 -28.32 74.49 -34.34
C SER A 18 -27.76 73.83 -33.07
N ARG A 19 -27.49 72.52 -33.25
CA ARG A 19 -26.71 71.57 -32.44
C ARG A 19 -25.29 72.03 -32.08
N GLY A 20 -24.79 71.52 -30.96
CA GLY A 20 -23.38 71.35 -30.65
C GLY A 20 -23.17 70.20 -29.66
N ASP A 21 -22.73 69.04 -30.17
CA ASP A 21 -22.04 68.00 -29.41
C ASP A 21 -20.59 68.43 -29.19
N ALA A 22 -20.05 68.22 -27.98
CA ALA A 22 -18.62 68.33 -27.70
C ALA A 22 -18.14 67.02 -27.07
N ALA A 23 -17.60 66.15 -27.92
CA ALA A 23 -16.65 65.12 -27.51
C ALA A 23 -15.25 65.73 -27.53
N ASP A 24 -14.47 65.47 -26.47
CA ASP A 24 -13.03 65.77 -26.36
C ASP A 24 -12.26 65.04 -27.48
N ASP A 25 -11.64 65.80 -28.39
CA ASP A 25 -10.75 65.27 -29.42
C ASP A 25 -9.30 65.61 -29.00
N PHE A 26 -8.54 64.59 -28.57
CA PHE A 26 -7.09 64.74 -28.31
C PHE A 26 -6.35 64.83 -29.65
N ASP A 27 -5.89 66.02 -29.99
CA ASP A 27 -5.29 66.33 -31.29
C ASP A 27 -3.85 65.75 -31.43
N LEU A 28 -3.76 64.54 -32.01
CA LEU A 28 -2.51 63.81 -32.28
C LEU A 28 -1.52 64.61 -33.16
N GLY A 29 -2.00 65.58 -33.94
CA GLY A 29 -1.17 66.46 -34.77
C GLY A 29 -0.30 67.43 -33.96
N VAL A 30 -0.78 67.86 -32.79
CA VAL A 30 -0.06 68.78 -31.90
C VAL A 30 1.12 68.08 -31.20
N LEU A 31 0.96 66.81 -30.83
CA LEU A 31 2.07 66.00 -30.28
C LEU A 31 3.19 65.78 -31.31
N GLY A 32 2.84 65.46 -32.56
CA GLY A 32 3.82 65.19 -33.61
C GLY A 32 4.68 66.42 -33.97
N SER A 33 4.07 67.60 -33.99
CA SER A 33 4.77 68.86 -34.25
C SER A 33 5.65 69.30 -33.07
N ALA A 34 5.20 69.09 -31.83
CA ALA A 34 5.98 69.36 -30.62
C ALA A 34 7.26 68.51 -30.51
N ILE A 35 7.16 67.21 -30.82
CA ILE A 35 8.32 66.31 -30.86
C ILE A 35 9.30 66.74 -31.95
N ARG A 36 8.80 67.15 -33.13
CA ARG A 36 9.65 67.59 -34.24
C ARG A 36 10.36 68.91 -33.96
N MET A 37 9.70 69.86 -33.28
CA MET A 37 10.34 71.12 -32.83
C MET A 37 11.42 70.88 -31.77
N ARG A 38 11.25 69.87 -30.92
CA ARG A 38 12.20 69.51 -29.85
C ARG A 38 13.06 68.29 -30.19
N ALA A 39 13.16 67.94 -31.46
CA ALA A 39 13.96 66.80 -31.92
C ALA A 39 15.46 66.97 -31.61
N ARG A 40 15.99 68.20 -31.69
CA ARG A 40 17.40 68.50 -31.40
C ARG A 40 17.83 68.19 -29.94
N PRO A 41 17.12 68.67 -28.90
CA PRO A 41 17.47 68.32 -27.51
C PRO A 41 17.20 66.85 -27.18
N ILE A 42 16.16 66.23 -27.74
CA ILE A 42 15.92 64.78 -27.60
C ILE A 42 17.12 64.00 -28.15
N LEU A 43 17.54 64.32 -29.38
CA LEU A 43 18.65 63.66 -30.07
C LEU A 43 20.01 63.94 -29.40
N GLY A 44 20.19 65.12 -28.82
CA GLY A 44 21.38 65.45 -28.02
C GLY A 44 21.47 64.62 -26.74
N LEU A 45 20.35 64.44 -26.02
CA LEU A 45 20.31 63.65 -24.78
C LEU A 45 20.51 62.15 -25.06
N THR A 46 19.90 61.62 -26.12
CA THR A 46 20.08 60.22 -26.51
C THR A 46 21.49 59.93 -27.01
N LEU A 47 22.10 60.86 -27.74
CA LEU A 47 23.50 60.76 -28.15
C LEU A 47 24.45 60.79 -26.95
N LEU A 48 24.17 61.62 -25.94
CA LEU A 48 24.93 61.66 -24.70
C LEU A 48 24.81 60.33 -23.92
N ALA A 49 23.62 59.74 -23.86
CA ALA A 49 23.42 58.41 -23.26
C ALA A 49 24.11 57.29 -24.06
N LEU A 50 24.15 57.37 -25.40
CA LEU A 50 24.89 56.44 -26.25
C LEU A 50 26.39 56.50 -25.95
N ILE A 51 26.97 57.70 -25.94
CA ILE A 51 28.39 57.91 -25.65
C ILE A 51 28.70 57.49 -24.21
N GLY A 52 27.87 57.89 -23.25
CA GLY A 52 28.03 57.51 -21.84
C GLY A 52 27.99 56.01 -21.62
N SER A 53 27.01 55.31 -22.22
CA SER A 53 26.91 53.84 -22.13
C SER A 53 28.07 53.13 -22.84
N PHE A 54 28.51 53.65 -23.99
CA PHE A 54 29.68 53.12 -24.70
C PHE A 54 30.97 53.25 -23.89
N VAL A 55 31.21 54.40 -23.27
CA VAL A 55 32.38 54.62 -22.39
C VAL A 55 32.29 53.72 -21.16
N TYR A 56 31.12 53.65 -20.52
CA TYR A 56 30.89 52.82 -19.34
C TYR A 56 31.19 51.34 -19.60
N VAL A 57 30.66 50.77 -20.67
CA VAL A 57 30.85 49.36 -21.04
C VAL A 57 32.31 49.00 -21.33
N ASN A 58 33.13 49.97 -21.77
CA ASN A 58 34.57 49.75 -22.00
C ASN A 58 35.44 50.00 -20.75
N LEU A 59 34.93 50.72 -19.74
CA LEU A 59 35.63 50.94 -18.47
C LEU A 59 35.43 49.80 -17.46
N VAL A 60 34.29 49.12 -17.51
CA VAL A 60 33.97 48.01 -16.60
C VAL A 60 34.83 46.79 -16.95
N THR A 61 35.44 46.18 -15.93
CA THR A 61 36.29 45.00 -16.13
C THR A 61 35.49 43.83 -16.71
N PRO A 62 35.98 43.17 -17.79
CA PRO A 62 35.32 42.01 -18.34
C PRO A 62 35.35 40.87 -17.34
N ARG A 63 34.23 40.15 -17.22
CA ARG A 63 34.12 38.92 -16.44
C ARG A 63 33.82 37.76 -17.36
N TYR A 64 34.46 36.64 -17.09
CA TYR A 64 34.32 35.38 -17.78
C TYR A 64 33.53 34.41 -16.90
N LYS A 65 32.69 33.57 -17.52
CA LYS A 65 31.87 32.57 -16.83
C LYS A 65 32.31 31.17 -17.28
N GLY A 66 32.76 30.33 -16.35
CA GLY A 66 32.90 28.89 -16.56
C GLY A 66 31.62 28.17 -16.11
N GLU A 67 31.20 27.15 -16.84
CA GLU A 67 29.97 26.39 -16.56
C GLU A 67 30.26 24.89 -16.65
N ALA A 68 30.04 24.17 -15.55
CA ALA A 68 30.10 22.71 -15.49
C ALA A 68 28.71 22.15 -15.17
N GLU A 69 28.39 20.99 -15.74
CA GLU A 69 27.10 20.31 -15.56
C GLU A 69 27.32 18.93 -14.94
N ILE A 70 26.58 18.65 -13.87
CA ILE A 70 26.62 17.37 -13.15
C ILE A 70 25.22 16.76 -13.16
N LEU A 71 25.12 15.51 -13.58
CA LEU A 71 23.91 14.71 -13.40
C LEU A 71 23.93 14.06 -12.02
N ILE A 72 22.87 14.22 -11.25
CA ILE A 72 22.63 13.44 -10.03
C ILE A 72 21.86 12.17 -10.41
N GLU A 73 22.44 11.01 -10.09
CA GLU A 73 21.79 9.72 -10.19
C GLU A 73 21.13 9.42 -8.84
N SER A 74 19.83 9.12 -8.84
CA SER A 74 19.12 8.75 -7.62
C SER A 74 19.43 7.30 -7.29
N ALA A 75 20.45 7.07 -6.46
CA ALA A 75 20.64 5.77 -5.85
C ALA A 75 19.99 5.79 -4.47
N ASP A 76 18.90 5.04 -4.31
CA ASP A 76 18.31 4.78 -3.01
C ASP A 76 19.35 4.16 -2.06
N ASN A 77 19.33 4.56 -0.79
CA ASN A 77 20.19 3.99 0.24
C ASN A 77 19.84 2.51 0.47
N PHE A 78 20.53 1.63 -0.24
CA PHE A 78 20.32 0.17 -0.27
C PHE A 78 20.41 -0.50 1.11
N TYR A 79 21.15 0.08 2.07
CA TYR A 79 21.37 -0.54 3.39
C TYR A 79 20.18 -0.42 4.34
N THR A 80 19.32 0.59 4.15
CA THR A 80 18.20 0.88 5.06
C THR A 80 16.85 0.38 4.56
N ARG A 81 16.78 -0.19 3.35
CA ARG A 81 15.55 -0.82 2.83
C ARG A 81 15.58 -2.34 3.08
N PRO A 82 14.54 -2.93 3.69
CA PRO A 82 14.39 -4.38 3.75
C PRO A 82 14.32 -4.95 2.32
N GLY A 83 15.10 -6.00 2.07
CA GLY A 83 15.56 -6.41 0.73
C GLY A 83 14.57 -7.22 -0.12
N THR A 84 13.37 -6.70 -0.38
CA THR A 84 12.38 -7.38 -1.23
C THR A 84 12.01 -6.66 -2.53
N GLU A 85 12.52 -5.46 -2.78
CA GLU A 85 12.26 -4.72 -4.03
C GLU A 85 13.51 -4.69 -4.91
N ARG A 86 13.81 -5.80 -5.59
CA ARG A 86 14.81 -5.83 -6.68
C ARG A 86 14.20 -5.60 -8.06
N ASP A 87 12.87 -5.66 -8.20
CA ASP A 87 12.20 -5.66 -9.51
C ASP A 87 11.61 -4.30 -9.93
N ALA A 88 11.62 -3.29 -9.06
CA ALA A 88 11.11 -1.94 -9.36
C ALA A 88 12.12 -1.01 -10.07
N ALA A 89 13.25 -1.54 -10.56
CA ALA A 89 14.33 -0.75 -11.17
C ALA A 89 14.01 -0.14 -12.56
N SER A 90 12.77 -0.26 -13.06
CA SER A 90 12.42 0.08 -14.45
C SER A 90 11.43 1.24 -14.63
N GLN A 91 10.95 1.86 -13.55
CA GLN A 91 10.15 3.08 -13.66
C GLN A 91 10.99 4.30 -13.27
N PRO A 92 11.12 5.33 -14.12
CA PRO A 92 11.79 6.57 -13.74
C PRO A 92 10.95 7.20 -12.63
N ALA A 93 11.41 7.07 -11.39
CA ALA A 93 10.84 7.80 -10.26
C ALA A 93 10.75 9.30 -10.63
N PRO A 94 9.67 10.01 -10.24
CA PRO A 94 9.56 11.43 -10.49
C PRO A 94 10.83 12.17 -10.04
N VAL A 95 11.17 13.25 -10.75
CA VAL A 95 12.31 14.09 -10.36
C VAL A 95 11.99 14.67 -9.00
N ASP A 96 12.75 14.24 -7.98
CA ASP A 96 12.68 14.75 -6.63
C ASP A 96 13.42 16.09 -6.59
N ASP A 97 12.68 17.17 -6.83
CA ASP A 97 13.21 18.54 -6.88
C ASP A 97 13.79 18.93 -5.51
N GLU A 98 13.24 18.44 -4.40
CA GLU A 98 13.71 18.65 -3.04
C GLU A 98 15.08 17.99 -2.78
N ALA A 99 15.28 16.75 -3.27
CA ALA A 99 16.57 16.06 -3.17
C ALA A 99 17.64 16.77 -4.00
N VAL A 100 17.32 17.22 -5.22
CA VAL A 100 18.26 17.99 -6.06
C VAL A 100 18.60 19.32 -5.41
N GLN A 101 17.63 20.03 -4.83
CA GLN A 101 17.88 21.27 -4.07
C GLN A 101 18.81 21.04 -2.86
N SER A 102 18.66 19.91 -2.17
CA SER A 102 19.54 19.54 -1.06
C SER A 102 20.98 19.33 -1.53
N GLN A 103 21.18 18.70 -2.69
CA GLN A 103 22.52 18.55 -3.29
C GLN A 103 23.11 19.89 -3.73
N VAL A 104 22.30 20.83 -4.21
CA VAL A 104 22.73 22.21 -4.54
C VAL A 104 23.22 22.95 -3.28
N LEU A 105 22.52 22.80 -2.15
CA LEU A 105 22.96 23.35 -0.87
C LEU A 105 24.27 22.72 -0.40
N LEU A 106 24.45 21.40 -0.60
CA LEU A 106 25.69 20.72 -0.28
C LEU A 106 26.87 21.19 -1.15
N MET A 107 26.64 21.40 -2.45
CA MET A 107 27.64 21.96 -3.38
C MET A 107 28.00 23.42 -3.09
N SER A 108 27.10 24.18 -2.47
CA SER A 108 27.33 25.56 -2.03
C SER A 108 27.77 25.66 -0.56
N SER A 109 28.04 24.51 0.08
CA SER A 109 28.48 24.47 1.46
C SER A 109 29.83 25.17 1.67
N HIS A 110 29.99 25.70 2.88
CA HIS A 110 31.20 26.41 3.31
C HIS A 110 32.45 25.53 3.20
N GLU A 111 32.37 24.26 3.59
CA GLU A 111 33.50 23.32 3.62
C GLU A 111 34.03 23.04 2.20
N LEU A 112 33.12 22.77 1.25
CA LEU A 112 33.49 22.53 -0.14
C LEU A 112 34.12 23.79 -0.78
N ALA A 113 33.60 24.97 -0.44
CA ALA A 113 34.15 26.24 -0.91
C ALA A 113 35.57 26.49 -0.37
N LEU A 114 35.84 26.19 0.91
CA LEU A 114 37.18 26.28 1.49
C LEU A 114 38.17 25.31 0.82
N ASP A 115 37.76 24.07 0.57
CA ASP A 115 38.62 23.10 -0.12
C ASP A 115 38.87 23.47 -1.57
N ALA A 116 37.90 24.08 -2.25
CA ALA A 116 38.10 24.67 -3.58
C ALA A 116 39.10 25.82 -3.53
N ILE A 117 38.99 26.73 -2.55
CA ILE A 117 39.92 27.85 -2.35
C ILE A 117 41.36 27.36 -2.12
N ARG A 118 41.53 26.30 -1.30
CA ARG A 118 42.84 25.68 -1.03
C ARG A 118 43.42 25.05 -2.30
N ARG A 119 42.62 24.28 -3.04
CA ARG A 119 43.08 23.57 -4.26
C ARG A 119 43.42 24.53 -5.40
N LEU A 120 42.68 25.62 -5.53
CA LEU A 120 42.88 26.67 -6.53
C LEU A 120 43.91 27.74 -6.10
N HIS A 121 44.41 27.68 -4.86
CA HIS A 121 45.37 28.65 -4.30
C HIS A 121 44.89 30.11 -4.46
N LEU A 122 43.62 30.38 -4.13
CA LEU A 122 43.01 31.72 -4.30
C LEU A 122 43.49 32.76 -3.27
N VAL A 123 44.11 32.31 -2.19
CA VAL A 123 44.72 33.18 -1.18
C VAL A 123 45.92 33.91 -1.79
N GLY A 124 45.87 35.25 -1.80
CA GLY A 124 46.88 36.09 -2.46
C GLY A 124 46.53 36.52 -3.89
N ASN A 125 45.42 36.07 -4.46
CA ASN A 125 44.93 36.57 -5.76
C ASN A 125 44.28 37.96 -5.58
N PRO A 126 44.68 39.01 -6.33
CA PRO A 126 44.13 40.37 -6.20
C PRO A 126 42.64 40.48 -6.55
N GLU A 127 42.06 39.47 -7.21
CA GLU A 127 40.61 39.41 -7.47
C GLU A 127 39.80 39.01 -6.22
N PHE A 128 40.34 38.15 -5.37
CA PHE A 128 39.60 37.52 -4.26
C PHE A 128 40.12 37.89 -2.88
N ASP A 129 41.42 38.18 -2.71
CA ASP A 129 41.99 38.69 -1.47
C ASP A 129 42.05 40.23 -1.50
N PRO A 130 41.28 40.95 -0.65
CA PRO A 130 41.30 42.40 -0.57
C PRO A 130 42.67 42.98 -0.18
N LEU A 131 43.52 42.19 0.49
CA LEU A 131 44.85 42.60 0.96
C LEU A 131 45.94 42.45 -0.10
N ALA A 132 45.71 41.67 -1.16
CA ALA A 132 46.67 41.46 -2.25
C ALA A 132 46.59 42.54 -3.35
N GLY A 133 45.56 43.40 -3.32
CA GLY A 133 45.36 44.48 -4.29
C GLY A 133 46.14 45.77 -3.95
N PRO A 134 46.27 46.71 -4.91
CA PRO A 134 46.93 48.00 -4.67
C PRO A 134 46.24 48.79 -3.55
N PRO A 135 46.99 49.50 -2.69
CA PRO A 135 46.45 50.12 -1.48
C PRO A 135 45.39 51.18 -1.82
N ARG A 136 44.13 50.89 -1.52
CA ARG A 136 43.01 51.83 -1.70
C ARG A 136 43.00 52.84 -0.56
N PRO A 137 43.26 54.15 -0.79
CA PRO A 137 43.40 55.14 0.28
C PRO A 137 42.09 55.38 1.05
N TRP A 138 40.94 55.24 0.38
CA TRP A 138 39.62 55.36 0.99
C TRP A 138 39.30 54.20 1.95
N LEU A 139 39.82 52.99 1.69
CA LEU A 139 39.59 51.82 2.55
C LEU A 139 40.33 51.97 3.88
N ARG A 140 41.53 52.55 3.87
CA ARG A 140 42.29 52.88 5.08
C ARG A 140 41.58 53.90 5.97
N LEU A 141 40.91 54.89 5.36
CA LEU A 141 40.10 55.88 6.10
C LEU A 141 38.88 55.24 6.77
N LEU A 142 38.21 54.29 6.11
CA LEU A 142 37.05 53.59 6.69
C LEU A 142 37.43 52.64 7.83
N ILE A 143 38.59 51.99 7.74
CA ILE A 143 39.14 51.16 8.83
C ILE A 143 39.52 52.05 10.04
N LEU A 144 40.13 53.21 9.80
CA LEU A 144 40.47 54.17 10.85
C LEU A 144 39.23 54.81 11.50
N ALA A 145 38.15 54.99 10.73
CA ALA A 145 36.87 55.50 11.22
C ALA A 145 36.01 54.44 11.94
N GLY A 146 36.47 53.17 12.02
CA GLY A 146 35.76 52.09 12.71
C GLY A 146 34.49 51.58 12.00
N LEU A 147 34.26 52.01 10.74
CA LEU A 147 33.09 51.60 9.95
C LEU A 147 33.28 50.21 9.30
N VAL A 148 34.52 49.71 9.22
CA VAL A 148 34.87 48.43 8.60
C VAL A 148 35.86 47.69 9.50
N GLN A 149 35.57 46.43 9.86
CA GLN A 149 36.47 45.58 10.65
C GLN A 149 37.79 45.32 9.91
N ASN A 150 38.90 45.25 10.66
CA ASN A 150 40.22 45.07 10.08
C ASN A 150 40.35 43.67 9.45
N PRO A 151 40.54 43.55 8.12
CA PRO A 151 40.62 42.26 7.44
C PRO A 151 41.79 41.39 7.90
N ALA A 152 42.80 41.93 8.60
CA ALA A 152 43.93 41.16 9.11
C ALA A 152 43.58 40.20 10.28
N ASN A 153 42.40 40.33 10.90
CA ASN A 153 41.97 39.47 12.01
C ASN A 153 41.18 38.21 11.58
N ILE A 154 40.91 38.08 10.27
CA ILE A 154 40.18 36.95 9.68
C ILE A 154 41.20 36.00 9.03
N ALA A 155 41.02 34.68 9.21
CA ALA A 155 41.87 33.67 8.59
C ALA A 155 41.96 33.91 7.07
N ALA A 156 43.13 33.65 6.46
CA ALA A 156 43.38 34.08 5.09
C ALA A 156 42.41 33.47 4.07
N GLU A 157 41.94 32.27 4.38
CA GLU A 157 40.98 31.49 3.62
C GLU A 157 39.55 32.03 3.77
N ASP A 158 39.13 32.42 4.98
CA ASP A 158 37.80 32.98 5.27
C ASP A 158 37.59 34.35 4.60
N ARG A 159 38.65 35.13 4.38
CA ARG A 159 38.56 36.41 3.65
C ARG A 159 38.20 36.25 2.18
N VAL A 160 38.72 35.18 1.58
CA VAL A 160 38.54 34.85 0.16
C VAL A 160 37.19 34.18 -0.05
N LEU A 161 36.67 33.52 0.99
CA LEU A 161 35.43 32.77 0.95
C LEU A 161 34.21 33.59 0.55
N ASP A 162 33.96 34.73 1.19
CA ASP A 162 32.79 35.57 0.86
C ASP A 162 32.82 35.96 -0.62
N LYS A 163 34.01 36.31 -1.13
CA LYS A 163 34.21 36.64 -2.55
C LYS A 163 34.12 35.44 -3.45
N PHE A 164 34.51 34.26 -3.00
CA PHE A 164 34.34 33.02 -3.74
C PHE A 164 32.85 32.67 -3.87
N GLN A 165 32.09 32.71 -2.78
CA GLN A 165 30.65 32.42 -2.75
C GLN A 165 29.84 33.43 -3.58
N GLU A 166 30.20 34.73 -3.56
CA GLU A 166 29.58 35.73 -4.45
C GLU A 166 29.77 35.41 -5.94
N ARG A 167 30.82 34.66 -6.30
CA ARG A 167 31.20 34.34 -7.68
C ARG A 167 30.78 32.95 -8.12
N LEU A 168 30.47 32.06 -7.18
CA LEU A 168 29.94 30.73 -7.39
C LEU A 168 28.40 30.79 -7.43
N ARG A 169 27.81 30.27 -8.50
CA ARG A 169 26.36 30.05 -8.57
C ARG A 169 26.11 28.59 -8.89
N VAL A 170 25.34 27.94 -8.02
CA VAL A 170 24.92 26.55 -8.21
C VAL A 170 23.40 26.54 -8.23
N TYR A 171 22.80 25.97 -9.27
CA TYR A 171 21.35 25.87 -9.38
C TYR A 171 20.93 24.62 -10.17
N PRO A 172 19.74 24.07 -9.88
CA PRO A 172 19.22 22.93 -10.62
C PRO A 172 18.63 23.36 -11.96
N ALA A 173 18.78 22.51 -12.98
CA ALA A 173 18.10 22.66 -14.25
C ALA A 173 16.62 22.26 -14.10
N ARG A 174 15.70 23.12 -14.53
CA ARG A 174 14.25 22.87 -14.35
C ARG A 174 13.81 21.58 -15.04
N GLY A 175 13.10 20.71 -14.31
CA GLY A 175 12.58 19.45 -14.84
C GLY A 175 13.66 18.40 -15.13
N SER A 176 14.84 18.51 -14.52
CA SER A 176 15.97 17.63 -14.76
C SER A 176 16.82 17.45 -13.49
N ARG A 177 17.49 16.30 -13.36
CA ARG A 177 18.45 16.02 -12.27
C ARG A 177 19.85 16.60 -12.53
N VAL A 178 19.94 17.62 -13.38
CA VAL A 178 21.20 18.25 -13.75
C VAL A 178 21.40 19.50 -12.90
N ILE A 179 22.58 19.64 -12.30
CA ILE A 179 23.00 20.81 -11.55
C ILE A 179 24.03 21.57 -12.37
N ASN A 180 23.79 22.87 -12.57
CA ASN A 180 24.72 23.77 -13.23
C ASN A 180 25.57 24.46 -12.17
N ILE A 181 26.89 24.38 -12.35
CA ILE A 181 27.89 25.06 -11.52
C ILE A 181 28.53 26.15 -12.37
N GLU A 182 28.18 27.39 -12.08
CA GLU A 182 28.78 28.56 -12.72
C GLU A 182 29.79 29.23 -11.81
N PHE A 183 30.95 29.60 -12.35
CA PHE A 183 31.91 30.43 -11.65
C PHE A 183 32.32 31.64 -12.48
N THR A 184 32.37 32.81 -11.85
CA THR A 184 32.68 34.08 -12.54
C THR A 184 33.99 34.72 -12.06
N SER A 185 34.95 34.85 -12.96
CA SER A 185 36.28 35.45 -12.69
C SER A 185 36.70 36.41 -13.79
N VAL A 186 37.62 37.32 -13.47
CA VAL A 186 38.31 38.17 -14.46
C VAL A 186 39.25 37.35 -15.34
N ASP A 187 39.77 36.22 -14.86
CA ASP A 187 40.55 35.28 -15.64
C ASP A 187 39.66 34.16 -16.21
N ALA A 188 39.69 33.99 -17.53
CA ALA A 188 38.93 32.96 -18.23
C ALA A 188 39.34 31.54 -17.84
N ARG A 189 40.63 31.29 -17.56
CA ARG A 189 41.11 29.96 -17.15
C ARG A 189 40.64 29.63 -15.75
N LEU A 190 40.84 30.56 -14.83
CA LEU A 190 40.39 30.43 -13.45
C LEU A 190 38.87 30.22 -13.35
N ALA A 191 38.09 30.87 -14.23
CA ALA A 191 36.64 30.68 -14.30
C ALA A 191 36.25 29.22 -14.61
N ALA A 192 36.94 28.58 -15.56
CA ALA A 192 36.69 27.18 -15.93
C ALA A 192 37.26 26.20 -14.89
N ASP A 193 38.49 26.43 -14.43
CA ASP A 193 39.17 25.56 -13.45
C ASP A 193 38.43 25.55 -12.11
N ALA A 194 37.88 26.68 -11.68
CA ALA A 194 37.09 26.77 -10.45
C ALA A 194 35.79 25.96 -10.52
N ALA A 195 35.02 26.08 -11.60
CA ALA A 195 33.80 25.30 -11.80
C ALA A 195 34.09 23.79 -11.84
N ASN A 196 35.15 23.38 -12.55
CA ASN A 196 35.59 21.98 -12.59
C ASN A 196 36.09 21.47 -11.22
N THR A 197 36.81 22.30 -10.46
CA THR A 197 37.33 21.92 -9.15
C THR A 197 36.21 21.71 -8.13
N VAL A 198 35.18 22.57 -8.12
CA VAL A 198 34.00 22.38 -7.27
C VAL A 198 33.27 21.08 -7.64
N ALA A 199 33.14 20.78 -8.93
CA ALA A 199 32.56 19.53 -9.40
C ALA A 199 33.36 18.29 -8.92
N ASP A 200 34.67 18.29 -9.12
CA ASP A 200 35.53 17.16 -8.74
C ASP A 200 35.60 16.97 -7.21
N LEU A 201 35.60 18.05 -6.42
CA LEU A 201 35.59 17.99 -4.96
C LEU A 201 34.26 17.44 -4.42
N TYR A 202 33.14 17.81 -5.03
CA TYR A 202 31.84 17.26 -4.64
C TYR A 202 31.78 15.75 -4.85
N LEU A 203 32.24 15.26 -6.01
CA LEU A 203 32.30 13.82 -6.29
C LEU A 203 33.20 13.08 -5.28
N ALA A 204 34.38 13.64 -4.97
CA ALA A 204 35.29 13.05 -3.98
C ALA A 204 34.68 13.04 -2.57
N THR A 205 33.94 14.07 -2.20
CA THR A 205 33.26 14.17 -0.89
C THR A 205 32.15 13.11 -0.79
N GLN A 206 31.35 12.94 -1.84
CA GLN A 206 30.34 11.89 -1.89
C GLN A 206 30.95 10.49 -1.78
N GLU A 207 32.01 10.22 -2.52
CA GLU A 207 32.72 8.93 -2.47
C GLU A 207 33.27 8.65 -1.07
N GLY A 208 33.89 9.64 -0.44
CA GLY A 208 34.35 9.55 0.94
C GLY A 208 33.23 9.27 1.95
N ALA A 209 32.10 9.97 1.83
CA ALA A 209 30.93 9.79 2.69
C ALA A 209 30.31 8.39 2.54
N LYS A 210 30.26 7.86 1.30
CA LYS A 210 29.78 6.50 1.04
C LYS A 210 30.72 5.46 1.62
N ARG A 211 32.03 5.62 1.46
CA ARG A 211 33.03 4.71 2.05
C ARG A 211 32.95 4.72 3.58
N SER A 212 32.82 5.89 4.21
CA SER A 212 32.64 5.97 5.66
C SER A 212 31.36 5.29 6.14
N THR A 213 30.29 5.39 5.35
CA THR A 213 29.02 4.67 5.60
C THR A 213 29.20 3.16 5.47
N ALA A 214 29.86 2.69 4.40
CA ALA A 214 30.15 1.28 4.18
C ALA A 214 31.06 0.69 5.27
N ARG A 215 32.09 1.42 5.71
CA ARG A 215 32.96 1.05 6.85
C ARG A 215 32.16 0.91 8.15
N SER A 216 31.33 1.89 8.45
CA SER A 216 30.52 1.90 9.67
C SER A 216 29.49 0.76 9.66
N ALA A 217 28.86 0.50 8.51
CA ALA A 217 27.95 -0.61 8.31
C ALA A 217 28.66 -1.97 8.44
N SER A 218 29.86 -2.12 7.87
CA SER A 218 30.67 -3.34 7.99
C SER A 218 31.05 -3.62 9.44
N ALA A 219 31.49 -2.59 10.18
CA ALA A 219 31.83 -2.72 11.59
C ALA A 219 30.61 -3.10 12.46
N TRP A 220 29.45 -2.49 12.19
CA TRP A 220 28.20 -2.83 12.87
C TRP A 220 27.74 -4.26 12.53
N LEU A 221 27.73 -4.64 11.25
CA LEU A 221 27.34 -5.98 10.80
C LEU A 221 28.26 -7.06 11.38
N SER A 222 29.58 -6.81 11.44
CA SER A 222 30.52 -7.75 12.03
C SER A 222 30.21 -8.03 13.50
N SER A 223 29.85 -7.02 14.30
CA SER A 223 29.51 -7.23 15.71
C SER A 223 28.13 -7.87 15.90
N ALA A 224 27.20 -7.68 14.95
CA ALA A 224 25.88 -8.30 14.96
C ALA A 224 25.90 -9.78 14.50
N ILE A 225 26.85 -10.17 13.64
CA ILE A 225 26.97 -11.55 13.12
C ILE A 225 27.40 -12.54 14.21
N GLU A 226 28.31 -12.17 15.11
CA GLU A 226 28.80 -13.06 16.17
C GLU A 226 27.68 -13.59 17.09
N PRO A 227 26.80 -12.77 17.68
CA PRO A 227 25.69 -13.27 18.48
C PRO A 227 24.64 -14.03 17.66
N LEU A 228 24.43 -13.68 16.39
CA LEU A 228 23.55 -14.43 15.50
C LEU A 228 24.08 -15.84 15.21
N SER A 229 25.39 -15.97 14.98
CA SER A 229 26.03 -17.28 14.81
C SER A 229 25.83 -18.16 16.04
N LYS A 230 26.07 -17.63 17.24
CA LYS A 230 25.80 -18.37 18.50
C LYS A 230 24.34 -18.78 18.63
N LYS A 231 23.41 -17.89 18.26
CA LYS A 231 21.96 -18.19 18.30
C LYS A 231 21.58 -19.33 17.36
N VAL A 232 22.20 -19.39 16.17
CA VAL A 232 22.02 -20.51 15.22
C VAL A 232 22.56 -21.80 15.84
N ASP A 233 23.79 -21.79 16.37
CA ASP A 233 24.40 -22.97 17.00
C ASP A 233 23.55 -23.49 18.17
N GLU A 234 23.04 -22.60 19.02
CA GLU A 234 22.14 -22.94 20.13
C GLU A 234 20.78 -23.48 19.66
N ALA A 235 20.23 -22.94 18.58
CA ALA A 235 18.98 -23.42 18.00
C ALA A 235 19.15 -24.82 17.40
N GLU A 236 20.24 -25.07 16.69
CA GLU A 236 20.57 -26.38 16.13
C GLU A 236 20.86 -27.43 17.22
N ALA A 237 21.62 -27.06 18.25
CA ALA A 237 21.87 -27.93 19.39
C ALA A 237 20.57 -28.30 20.13
N ARG A 238 19.63 -27.35 20.25
CA ARG A 238 18.30 -27.61 20.81
C ARG A 238 17.52 -28.62 19.96
N ILE A 239 17.51 -28.48 18.63
CA ILE A 239 16.86 -29.45 17.72
C ILE A 239 17.44 -30.85 17.93
N GLU A 240 18.76 -30.98 17.95
CA GLU A 240 19.42 -32.29 18.09
C GLU A 240 19.16 -32.92 19.47
N SER A 241 19.25 -32.12 20.53
CA SER A 241 18.92 -32.57 21.89
C SER A 241 17.45 -32.98 22.01
N PHE A 242 16.53 -32.25 21.37
CA PHE A 242 15.11 -32.55 21.36
C PHE A 242 14.82 -33.84 20.60
N ARG A 243 15.48 -34.07 19.45
CA ARG A 243 15.39 -35.31 18.68
C ARG A 243 15.85 -36.51 19.51
N THR A 244 17.00 -36.37 20.18
CA THR A 244 17.58 -37.43 21.01
C THR A 244 16.72 -37.75 22.24
N GLN A 245 16.27 -36.72 22.99
CA GLN A 245 15.46 -36.89 24.20
C GLN A 245 14.08 -37.50 23.93
N ASN A 246 13.51 -37.18 22.76
CA ASN A 246 12.17 -37.64 22.38
C ASN A 246 12.18 -38.87 21.47
N GLY A 247 13.35 -39.44 21.15
CA GLY A 247 13.48 -40.62 20.30
C GLY A 247 12.94 -40.40 18.88
N LEU A 248 12.96 -39.17 18.38
CA LEU A 248 12.49 -38.80 17.04
C LEU A 248 13.56 -39.13 15.97
N LEU A 249 13.98 -40.39 15.97
CA LEU A 249 14.97 -40.91 15.03
C LEU A 249 14.30 -41.15 13.69
N GLN A 250 14.86 -40.57 12.63
CA GLN A 250 14.41 -40.81 11.27
C GLN A 250 14.97 -42.13 10.78
N GLY A 251 14.12 -42.97 10.18
CA GLY A 251 14.54 -44.19 9.49
C GLY A 251 15.08 -43.87 8.09
N ALA A 252 15.42 -44.91 7.33
CA ALA A 252 15.76 -44.76 5.92
C ALA A 252 14.62 -44.03 5.17
N ASN A 253 14.95 -43.07 4.30
CA ASN A 253 14.02 -42.27 3.48
C ASN A 253 13.21 -41.19 4.21
N ASN A 254 13.71 -40.60 5.32
CA ASN A 254 13.04 -39.49 6.02
C ASN A 254 11.66 -39.85 6.63
N VAL A 255 11.35 -41.14 6.78
CA VAL A 255 10.11 -41.62 7.42
C VAL A 255 10.37 -41.93 8.89
N SER A 256 9.45 -41.52 9.76
CA SER A 256 9.48 -41.87 11.18
C SER A 256 9.40 -43.39 11.39
N ILE A 257 10.22 -43.94 12.28
CA ILE A 257 10.20 -45.37 12.63
C ILE A 257 8.80 -45.81 13.09
N ASN A 258 8.06 -44.92 13.78
CA ASN A 258 6.71 -45.19 14.25
C ASN A 258 5.71 -45.36 13.08
N ALA A 259 5.86 -44.55 12.03
CA ALA A 259 5.03 -44.64 10.84
C ALA A 259 5.30 -45.94 10.06
N GLN A 260 6.57 -46.36 9.97
CA GLN A 260 6.95 -47.64 9.36
C GLN A 260 6.34 -48.83 10.13
N GLN A 261 6.42 -48.82 11.46
CA GLN A 261 5.83 -49.87 12.30
C GLN A 261 4.30 -49.96 12.16
N LEU A 262 3.60 -48.82 12.03
CA LEU A 262 2.15 -48.80 11.78
C LEU A 262 1.81 -49.42 10.42
N ALA A 263 2.61 -49.15 9.38
CA ALA A 263 2.42 -49.75 8.07
C ALA A 263 2.62 -51.28 8.13
N ASP A 264 3.66 -51.73 8.82
CA ASP A 264 3.95 -53.16 9.02
C ASP A 264 2.83 -53.88 9.79
N LEU A 265 2.31 -53.27 10.88
CA LEU A 265 1.18 -53.81 11.65
C LEU A 265 -0.11 -53.87 10.83
N ASN A 266 -0.39 -52.85 10.00
CA ASN A 266 -1.54 -52.87 9.10
C ASN A 266 -1.42 -53.99 8.04
N ALA A 267 -0.23 -54.20 7.48
CA ALA A 267 0.01 -55.31 6.56
C ALA A 267 -0.18 -56.68 7.25
N GLN A 268 0.32 -56.85 8.48
CA GLN A 268 0.10 -58.06 9.26
C GLN A 268 -1.38 -58.28 9.60
N LEU A 269 -2.12 -57.22 9.91
CA LEU A 269 -3.56 -57.28 10.19
C LEU A 269 -4.35 -57.69 8.94
N ALA A 270 -4.01 -57.11 7.78
CA ALA A 270 -4.62 -57.49 6.50
C ALA A 270 -4.39 -58.96 6.18
N ASN A 271 -3.16 -59.45 6.35
CA ASN A 271 -2.81 -60.86 6.16
C ASN A 271 -3.56 -61.78 7.13
N ALA A 272 -3.65 -61.41 8.41
CA ALA A 272 -4.38 -62.19 9.42
C ALA A 272 -5.89 -62.25 9.15
N ARG A 273 -6.49 -61.12 8.74
CA ARG A 273 -7.91 -61.06 8.34
C ARG A 273 -8.19 -61.88 7.08
N ALA A 274 -7.30 -61.84 6.10
CA ALA A 274 -7.41 -62.64 4.89
C ALA A 274 -7.36 -64.15 5.22
N ALA A 275 -6.42 -64.58 6.07
CA ALA A 275 -6.33 -65.97 6.52
C ALA A 275 -7.57 -66.42 7.31
N GLN A 276 -8.11 -65.56 8.18
CA GLN A 276 -9.34 -65.85 8.92
C GLN A 276 -10.55 -65.99 7.98
N ALA A 277 -10.71 -65.05 7.03
CA ALA A 277 -11.80 -65.06 6.06
C ALA A 277 -11.72 -66.28 5.13
N ASP A 278 -10.53 -66.66 4.70
CA ASP A 278 -10.29 -67.85 3.87
C ASP A 278 -10.70 -69.13 4.62
N ALA A 279 -10.23 -69.30 5.86
CA ALA A 279 -10.58 -70.47 6.67
C ALA A 279 -12.10 -70.55 6.98
N LEU A 280 -12.74 -69.43 7.31
CA LEU A 280 -14.18 -69.35 7.55
C LEU A 280 -15.00 -69.65 6.28
N SER A 281 -14.59 -69.08 5.14
CA SER A 281 -15.24 -69.29 3.85
C SER A 281 -15.21 -70.77 3.47
N LYS A 282 -14.03 -71.40 3.60
CA LYS A 282 -13.84 -72.84 3.34
C LYS A 282 -14.68 -73.70 4.27
N ALA A 283 -14.67 -73.41 5.57
CA ALA A 283 -15.50 -74.14 6.55
C ALA A 283 -16.99 -74.04 6.20
N LYS A 284 -17.47 -72.84 5.84
CA LYS A 284 -18.86 -72.60 5.47
C LYS A 284 -19.26 -73.33 4.18
N LEU A 285 -18.45 -73.23 3.13
CA LEU A 285 -18.68 -73.93 1.86
C LEU A 285 -18.75 -75.45 2.06
N LEU A 286 -17.88 -76.02 2.90
CA LEU A 286 -17.90 -77.44 3.24
C LEU A 286 -19.15 -77.80 4.05
N HIS A 287 -19.54 -76.97 5.01
CA HIS A 287 -20.73 -77.17 5.81
C HIS A 287 -22.00 -77.19 4.94
N ASP A 288 -22.16 -76.21 4.06
CA ASP A 288 -23.31 -76.09 3.14
C ASP A 288 -23.36 -77.27 2.13
N ALA A 289 -22.19 -77.78 1.71
CA ALA A 289 -22.10 -78.93 0.82
C ALA A 289 -22.49 -80.25 1.50
N ILE A 290 -22.16 -80.43 2.79
CA ILE A 290 -22.64 -81.58 3.58
C ILE A 290 -24.15 -81.53 3.75
N GLN A 291 -24.72 -80.36 4.07
CA GLN A 291 -26.17 -80.20 4.26
C GLN A 291 -26.95 -80.45 2.96
N SER A 292 -26.42 -80.02 1.83
CA SER A 292 -27.07 -80.18 0.52
C SER A 292 -26.80 -81.52 -0.16
N GLY A 293 -26.03 -82.43 0.46
CA GLY A 293 -25.67 -83.72 -0.13
C GLY A 293 -24.73 -83.62 -1.34
N ARG A 294 -24.14 -82.44 -1.57
CA ARG A 294 -23.26 -82.11 -2.70
C ARG A 294 -21.80 -81.93 -2.27
N VAL A 295 -21.34 -82.80 -1.37
CA VAL A 295 -19.96 -82.81 -0.85
C VAL A 295 -18.91 -82.92 -1.98
N LEU A 296 -19.31 -83.44 -3.13
CA LEU A 296 -18.47 -83.69 -4.30
C LEU A 296 -18.21 -82.43 -5.16
N ASP A 297 -19.01 -81.37 -5.00
CA ASP A 297 -18.96 -80.18 -5.87
C ASP A 297 -18.00 -79.08 -5.33
N VAL A 298 -17.40 -79.27 -4.15
CA VAL A 298 -16.52 -78.28 -3.52
C VAL A 298 -15.06 -78.58 -3.80
N SER A 299 -14.37 -77.63 -4.46
CA SER A 299 -12.95 -77.78 -4.83
C SER A 299 -12.01 -78.05 -3.64
N GLU A 300 -12.28 -77.50 -2.46
CA GLU A 300 -11.46 -77.74 -1.25
C GLU A 300 -11.54 -79.19 -0.75
N VAL A 301 -12.67 -79.87 -0.99
CA VAL A 301 -12.86 -81.30 -0.65
C VAL A 301 -12.09 -82.20 -1.62
N ALA A 302 -12.00 -81.78 -2.89
CA ALA A 302 -11.19 -82.47 -3.91
C ALA A 302 -9.68 -82.43 -3.60
N ASN A 303 -9.22 -81.39 -2.88
CA ASN A 303 -7.83 -81.25 -2.45
C ASN A 303 -7.46 -82.09 -1.22
N ASN A 304 -8.43 -82.62 -0.48
CA ASN A 304 -8.18 -83.48 0.67
C ASN A 304 -7.96 -84.94 0.22
N GLU A 305 -6.71 -85.41 0.33
CA GLU A 305 -6.28 -86.76 -0.10
C GLU A 305 -7.12 -87.89 0.50
N LEU A 306 -7.57 -87.77 1.75
CA LEU A 306 -8.41 -88.79 2.38
C LEU A 306 -9.79 -88.85 1.73
N ILE A 307 -10.41 -87.70 1.52
CA ILE A 307 -11.74 -87.62 0.91
C ILE A 307 -11.68 -88.04 -0.56
N ARG A 308 -10.60 -87.67 -1.27
CA ARG A 308 -10.34 -88.14 -2.64
C ARG A 308 -10.26 -89.66 -2.72
N ARG A 309 -9.48 -90.31 -1.84
CA ARG A 309 -9.38 -91.78 -1.79
C ARG A 309 -10.72 -92.45 -1.49
N LEU A 310 -11.46 -91.94 -0.50
CA LEU A 310 -12.79 -92.45 -0.17
C LEU A 310 -13.76 -92.28 -1.34
N ASN A 311 -13.69 -91.17 -2.08
CA ASN A 311 -14.50 -90.95 -3.27
C ASN A 311 -14.14 -91.89 -4.43
N GLU A 312 -12.86 -92.19 -4.64
CA GLU A 312 -12.42 -93.17 -5.65
C GLU A 312 -12.92 -94.58 -5.32
N GLN A 313 -12.87 -94.97 -4.05
CA GLN A 313 -13.46 -96.21 -3.56
C GLN A 313 -14.98 -96.22 -3.76
N ARG A 314 -15.65 -95.10 -3.48
CA ARG A 314 -17.10 -94.92 -3.68
C ARG A 314 -17.49 -95.07 -5.14
N ALA A 315 -16.76 -94.42 -6.05
CA ALA A 315 -17.00 -94.50 -7.48
C ALA A 315 -16.82 -95.93 -8.00
N THR A 316 -15.80 -96.64 -7.48
CA THR A 316 -15.53 -98.05 -7.82
C THR A 316 -16.68 -98.96 -7.35
N LEU A 317 -17.14 -98.82 -6.10
CA LEU A 317 -18.27 -99.59 -5.56
C LEU A 317 -19.59 -99.25 -6.27
N SER A 318 -19.83 -97.97 -6.56
CA SER A 318 -21.01 -97.52 -7.30
C SER A 318 -21.05 -98.08 -8.71
N ALA A 319 -19.91 -98.15 -9.41
CA ALA A 319 -19.81 -98.75 -10.74
C ALA A 319 -20.07 -100.26 -10.69
N GLN A 320 -19.54 -100.96 -9.68
CA GLN A 320 -19.82 -102.39 -9.46
C GLN A 320 -21.31 -102.64 -9.18
N LEU A 321 -21.93 -101.82 -8.33
CA LEU A 321 -23.36 -101.90 -8.03
C LEU A 321 -24.22 -101.65 -9.28
N ALA A 322 -23.84 -100.70 -10.13
CA ALA A 322 -24.51 -100.43 -11.39
C ALA A 322 -24.37 -101.60 -12.40
N LEU A 323 -23.21 -102.27 -12.43
CA LEU A 323 -22.97 -103.42 -13.30
C LEU A 323 -23.78 -104.64 -12.85
N GLU A 324 -23.72 -104.98 -11.57
CA GLU A 324 -24.42 -106.12 -10.96
C GLU A 324 -25.94 -105.92 -10.98
N GLY A 325 -26.41 -104.67 -10.81
CA GLY A 325 -27.83 -104.31 -10.88
C GLY A 325 -28.48 -104.49 -12.26
N ARG A 326 -27.70 -104.72 -13.33
CA ARG A 326 -28.24 -105.10 -14.65
C ARG A 326 -28.71 -106.56 -14.69
N THR A 327 -28.21 -107.40 -13.78
CA THR A 327 -28.45 -108.85 -13.77
C THR A 327 -29.11 -109.34 -12.49
N LEU A 328 -28.95 -108.62 -11.38
CA LEU A 328 -29.48 -108.98 -10.07
C LEU A 328 -30.59 -108.02 -9.63
N LEU A 329 -31.66 -108.58 -9.05
CA LEU A 329 -32.73 -107.76 -8.45
C LEU A 329 -32.23 -107.06 -7.17
N PRO A 330 -32.83 -105.91 -6.79
CA PRO A 330 -32.43 -105.14 -5.60
C PRO A 330 -32.43 -105.92 -4.27
N GLN A 331 -33.21 -107.00 -4.15
CA GLN A 331 -33.28 -107.80 -2.92
C GLN A 331 -32.21 -108.90 -2.81
N HIS A 332 -31.40 -109.12 -3.85
CA HIS A 332 -30.36 -110.14 -3.86
C HIS A 332 -29.29 -109.86 -2.76
N PRO A 333 -28.78 -110.88 -2.04
CA PRO A 333 -27.82 -110.67 -0.94
C PRO A 333 -26.60 -109.82 -1.32
N ARG A 334 -26.05 -110.04 -2.51
CA ARG A 334 -24.91 -109.28 -3.07
C ARG A 334 -25.23 -107.80 -3.32
N MET A 335 -26.45 -107.47 -3.73
CA MET A 335 -26.88 -106.07 -3.91
C MET A 335 -27.05 -105.36 -2.57
N LYS A 336 -27.55 -106.07 -1.54
CA LYS A 336 -27.62 -105.54 -0.17
C LYS A 336 -26.25 -105.33 0.45
N GLU A 337 -25.32 -106.24 0.22
CA GLU A 337 -23.93 -106.12 0.67
C GLU A 337 -23.25 -104.89 0.05
N LEU A 338 -23.27 -104.75 -1.28
CA LEU A 338 -22.70 -103.58 -1.97
C LEU A 338 -23.40 -102.27 -1.57
N GLY A 339 -24.71 -102.30 -1.39
CA GLY A 339 -25.48 -101.14 -0.91
C GLY A 339 -25.10 -100.74 0.53
N ALA A 340 -24.87 -101.71 1.41
CA ALA A 340 -24.40 -101.46 2.78
C ALA A 340 -22.97 -100.91 2.80
N GLN A 341 -22.05 -101.48 2.00
CA GLN A 341 -20.68 -100.97 1.86
C GLN A 341 -20.65 -99.54 1.34
N LEU A 342 -21.51 -99.20 0.36
CA LEU A 342 -21.62 -97.84 -0.16
C LEU A 342 -22.18 -96.86 0.89
N ALA A 343 -23.18 -97.29 1.67
CA ALA A 343 -23.73 -96.49 2.76
C ALA A 343 -22.74 -96.27 3.91
N ASP A 344 -21.88 -97.25 4.21
CA ASP A 344 -20.82 -97.11 5.20
C ASP A 344 -19.72 -96.16 4.70
N LEU A 345 -19.35 -96.25 3.42
CA LEU A 345 -18.41 -95.30 2.81
C LEU A 345 -18.94 -93.86 2.81
N ASP A 346 -20.24 -93.66 2.55
CA ASP A 346 -20.90 -92.35 2.66
C ASP A 346 -20.83 -91.79 4.09
N LYS A 347 -20.93 -92.64 5.12
CA LYS A 347 -20.75 -92.22 6.52
C LYS A 347 -19.29 -91.84 6.80
N GLU A 348 -18.32 -92.62 6.32
CA GLU A 348 -16.89 -92.31 6.47
C GLU A 348 -16.52 -90.99 5.81
N ILE A 349 -17.03 -90.72 4.61
CA ILE A 349 -16.84 -89.44 3.90
C ILE A 349 -17.40 -88.28 4.72
N LYS A 350 -18.62 -88.42 5.28
CA LYS A 350 -19.22 -87.38 6.15
C LYS A 350 -18.37 -87.13 7.40
N LEU A 351 -17.92 -88.19 8.08
CA LEU A 351 -17.07 -88.07 9.27
C LEU A 351 -15.70 -87.41 8.95
N ALA A 352 -15.10 -87.74 7.80
CA ALA A 352 -13.88 -87.11 7.34
C ALA A 352 -14.08 -85.62 6.99
N ALA A 353 -15.21 -85.28 6.36
CA ALA A 353 -15.58 -83.90 6.04
C ALA A 353 -15.84 -83.07 7.31
N GLU A 354 -16.58 -83.61 8.29
CA GLU A 354 -16.80 -82.96 9.60
C GLU A 354 -15.50 -82.74 10.37
N LYS A 355 -14.56 -83.70 10.32
CA LYS A 355 -13.23 -83.53 10.93
C LYS A 355 -12.46 -82.40 10.25
N THR A 356 -12.58 -82.27 8.93
CA THR A 356 -11.95 -81.20 8.15
C THR A 356 -12.56 -79.84 8.49
N ILE A 357 -13.89 -79.75 8.62
CA ILE A 357 -14.57 -78.53 9.07
C ILE A 357 -14.07 -78.10 10.45
N ARG A 358 -14.00 -79.01 11.43
CA ARG A 358 -13.46 -78.69 12.77
C ARG A 358 -12.01 -78.19 12.71
N GLY A 359 -11.20 -78.72 11.78
CA GLY A 359 -9.86 -78.21 11.51
C GLY A 359 -9.89 -76.77 11.03
N LEU A 360 -10.65 -76.48 9.98
CA LEU A 360 -10.79 -75.14 9.41
C LEU A 360 -11.40 -74.12 10.40
N GLU A 361 -12.35 -74.55 11.24
CA GLU A 361 -12.89 -73.72 12.32
C GLU A 361 -11.85 -73.40 13.40
N ASN A 362 -10.97 -74.36 13.72
CA ASN A 362 -9.86 -74.11 14.63
C ASN A 362 -8.81 -73.18 14.01
N ASP A 363 -8.51 -73.34 12.71
CA ASP A 363 -7.61 -72.44 11.97
C ASP A 363 -8.19 -71.02 11.90
N ALA A 364 -9.49 -70.89 11.63
CA ALA A 364 -10.21 -69.62 11.66
C ALA A 364 -10.17 -68.97 13.06
N ARG A 365 -10.35 -69.76 14.12
CA ARG A 365 -10.24 -69.27 15.51
C ARG A 365 -8.82 -68.80 15.83
N ALA A 366 -7.80 -69.56 15.42
CA ALA A 366 -6.40 -69.19 15.60
C ALA A 366 -6.05 -67.90 14.84
N ALA A 367 -6.51 -67.76 13.59
CA ALA A 367 -6.36 -66.54 12.81
C ALA A 367 -7.11 -65.36 13.44
N GLY A 368 -8.31 -65.60 14.00
CA GLY A 368 -9.09 -64.60 14.75
C GLY A 368 -8.35 -64.07 15.98
N SER A 369 -7.79 -64.95 16.81
CA SER A 369 -6.95 -64.52 17.94
C SER A 369 -5.72 -63.72 17.48
N ARG A 370 -5.16 -64.04 16.31
CA ARG A 370 -4.06 -63.24 15.74
C ARG A 370 -4.54 -61.85 15.31
N VAL A 371 -5.71 -61.73 14.67
CA VAL A 371 -6.35 -60.44 14.35
C VAL A 371 -6.53 -59.60 15.61
N GLU A 372 -7.06 -60.17 16.69
CA GLU A 372 -7.24 -59.46 17.96
C GLU A 372 -5.90 -58.97 18.54
N SER A 373 -4.87 -59.83 18.56
CA SER A 373 -3.54 -59.47 19.07
C SER A 373 -2.85 -58.37 18.25
N VAL A 374 -2.92 -58.45 16.91
CA VAL A 374 -2.33 -57.43 16.02
C VAL A 374 -3.13 -56.14 16.10
N ASN A 375 -4.46 -56.22 16.25
CA ASN A 375 -5.30 -55.04 16.43
C ASN A 375 -5.00 -54.33 17.76
N ALA A 376 -4.79 -55.08 18.84
CA ALA A 376 -4.37 -54.52 20.13
C ALA A 376 -2.99 -53.84 20.03
N ALA A 377 -2.02 -54.48 19.34
CA ALA A 377 -0.71 -53.90 19.08
C ALA A 377 -0.81 -52.62 18.21
N LEU A 378 -1.69 -52.63 17.20
CA LEU A 378 -1.96 -51.47 16.34
C LEU A 378 -2.53 -50.30 17.14
N GLU A 379 -3.52 -50.53 18.00
CA GLU A 379 -4.11 -49.48 18.83
C GLU A 379 -3.10 -48.92 19.85
N GLN A 380 -2.25 -49.77 20.42
CA GLN A 380 -1.15 -49.31 21.29
C GLN A 380 -0.15 -48.45 20.51
N GLN A 381 0.25 -48.91 19.32
CA GLN A 381 1.17 -48.17 18.47
C GLN A 381 0.58 -46.83 17.97
N LYS A 382 -0.73 -46.78 17.70
CA LYS A 382 -1.42 -45.52 17.36
C LYS A 382 -1.33 -44.50 18.49
N LYS A 383 -1.48 -44.91 19.75
CA LYS A 383 -1.32 -44.02 20.91
C LYS A 383 0.09 -43.46 20.99
N THR A 384 1.10 -44.33 20.92
CA THR A 384 2.52 -43.91 20.91
C THR A 384 2.84 -43.00 19.71
N SER A 385 2.29 -43.29 18.53
CA SER A 385 2.43 -42.44 17.35
C SER A 385 1.74 -41.09 17.50
N SER A 386 0.62 -41.01 18.21
CA SER A 386 -0.06 -39.73 18.49
C SER A 386 0.77 -38.84 19.40
N GLU A 387 1.38 -39.41 20.45
CA GLU A 387 2.30 -38.69 21.33
C GLU A 387 3.55 -38.23 20.57
N ALA A 388 4.10 -39.10 19.73
CA ALA A 388 5.24 -38.78 18.86
C ALA A 388 4.90 -37.66 17.86
N ASN A 389 3.69 -37.66 17.28
CA ASN A 389 3.24 -36.60 16.37
C ASN A 389 3.18 -35.24 17.08
N GLY A 390 2.71 -35.18 18.33
CA GLY A 390 2.71 -33.94 19.11
C GLY A 390 4.12 -33.36 19.26
N LYS A 391 5.09 -34.22 19.61
CA LYS A 391 6.51 -33.87 19.71
C LYS A 391 7.12 -33.50 18.36
N GLU A 392 6.66 -34.11 17.26
CA GLU A 392 7.13 -33.77 15.92
C GLU A 392 6.65 -32.37 15.48
N VAL A 393 5.47 -31.93 15.92
CA VAL A 393 5.00 -30.55 15.70
C VAL A 393 5.89 -29.55 16.43
N GLU A 394 6.27 -29.83 17.68
CA GLU A 394 7.23 -29.02 18.46
C GLU A 394 8.61 -29.00 17.80
N LEU A 395 9.11 -30.16 17.33
CA LEU A 395 10.35 -30.25 16.58
C LEU A 395 10.31 -29.36 15.33
N ARG A 396 9.21 -29.41 14.56
CA ARG A 396 9.04 -28.54 13.37
C ARG A 396 8.99 -27.07 13.74
N ALA A 397 8.48 -26.70 14.91
CA ALA A 397 8.54 -25.33 15.40
C ALA A 397 9.99 -24.90 15.67
N LEU A 398 10.76 -25.73 16.39
CA LEU A 398 12.19 -25.48 16.61
C LEU A 398 12.99 -25.40 15.31
N GLU A 399 12.67 -26.25 14.32
CA GLU A 399 13.29 -26.23 12.99
C GLU A 399 12.96 -24.95 12.22
N ARG A 400 11.72 -24.44 12.31
CA ARG A 400 11.35 -23.13 11.74
C ARG A 400 12.12 -21.99 12.40
N ASP A 401 12.27 -22.03 13.72
CA ASP A 401 13.03 -21.00 14.46
C ASP A 401 14.52 -21.01 14.09
N ALA A 402 15.13 -22.20 14.00
CA ALA A 402 16.52 -22.35 13.56
C ALA A 402 16.70 -21.91 12.11
N LYS A 403 15.74 -22.25 11.23
CA LYS A 403 15.74 -21.79 9.84
C LYS A 403 15.66 -20.25 9.77
N ALA A 404 14.76 -19.62 10.52
CA ALA A 404 14.66 -18.16 10.54
C ALA A 404 15.96 -17.50 11.02
N ALA A 405 16.62 -18.06 12.04
CA ALA A 405 17.91 -17.58 12.52
C ALA A 405 19.03 -17.75 11.46
N ARG A 406 19.07 -18.88 10.75
CA ARG A 406 20.01 -19.13 9.64
C ARG A 406 19.80 -18.15 8.50
N ASP A 407 18.55 -17.97 8.07
CA ASP A 407 18.19 -17.08 6.97
C ASP A 407 18.59 -15.61 7.33
N GLN A 408 18.40 -15.20 8.59
CA GLN A 408 18.85 -13.89 9.08
C GLN A 408 20.38 -13.77 9.08
N LEU A 409 21.10 -14.79 9.56
CA LEU A 409 22.56 -14.82 9.56
C LEU A 409 23.12 -14.72 8.14
N GLU A 410 22.57 -15.51 7.20
CA GLU A 410 22.96 -15.50 5.80
C GLU A 410 22.72 -14.13 5.17
N ALA A 411 21.57 -13.51 5.42
CA ALA A 411 21.28 -12.15 4.96
C ALA A 411 22.29 -11.12 5.50
N TYR A 412 22.68 -11.23 6.77
CA TYR A 412 23.66 -10.32 7.38
C TYR A 412 25.07 -10.58 6.85
N MET A 413 25.47 -11.84 6.66
CA MET A 413 26.74 -12.20 6.04
C MET A 413 26.83 -11.73 4.59
N ALA A 414 25.75 -11.82 3.82
CA ALA A 414 25.68 -11.31 2.46
C ALA A 414 25.87 -9.78 2.43
N LYS A 415 25.14 -9.05 3.28
CA LYS A 415 25.28 -7.59 3.43
C LYS A 415 26.68 -7.19 3.91
N TYR A 416 27.28 -7.98 4.80
CA TYR A 416 28.64 -7.73 5.29
C TYR A 416 29.68 -7.90 4.18
N ARG A 417 29.62 -8.98 3.40
CA ARG A 417 30.51 -9.21 2.25
C ARG A 417 30.39 -8.09 1.22
N GLU A 418 29.19 -7.62 0.96
CA GLU A 418 28.96 -6.48 0.06
C GLU A 418 29.54 -5.17 0.62
N ALA A 419 29.32 -4.89 1.92
CA ALA A 419 29.85 -3.69 2.56
C ALA A 419 31.38 -3.68 2.59
N VAL A 420 32.03 -4.83 2.83
CA VAL A 420 33.49 -4.99 2.75
C VAL A 420 34.00 -4.80 1.32
N ALA A 421 33.33 -5.40 0.32
CA ALA A 421 33.71 -5.24 -1.08
C ALA A 421 33.67 -3.78 -1.55
N ARG A 422 32.74 -2.97 -1.01
CA ARG A 422 32.65 -1.52 -1.29
C ARG A 422 33.68 -0.68 -0.52
N ASP A 423 34.28 -1.21 0.54
CA ASP A 423 35.35 -0.50 1.27
C ASP A 423 36.73 -0.75 0.66
N GLU A 424 37.00 -1.97 0.19
CA GLU A 424 38.34 -2.37 -0.28
C GLU A 424 38.69 -1.88 -1.69
N ASP A 425 37.71 -1.74 -2.59
CA ASP A 425 37.96 -1.36 -3.98
C ASP A 425 37.63 0.12 -4.21
N ASP A 426 38.67 0.92 -4.44
CA ASP A 426 38.60 2.36 -4.75
C ASP A 426 37.68 2.67 -5.95
N LYS A 427 37.38 1.69 -6.82
CA LYS A 427 36.50 1.87 -7.98
C LYS A 427 35.12 1.24 -7.82
N ALA A 428 34.86 0.51 -6.74
CA ALA A 428 33.59 -0.19 -6.53
C ALA A 428 32.45 0.71 -6.04
N VAL A 429 32.74 1.95 -5.64
CA VAL A 429 31.75 2.92 -5.16
C VAL A 429 31.72 4.12 -6.09
N PRO A 430 30.99 4.05 -7.23
CA PRO A 430 30.78 5.24 -8.04
C PRO A 430 30.02 6.31 -7.23
N PRO A 431 30.39 7.60 -7.36
CA PRO A 431 29.60 8.68 -6.81
C PRO A 431 28.19 8.69 -7.43
N ASP A 432 27.18 9.17 -6.69
CA ASP A 432 25.80 9.29 -7.19
C ASP A 432 25.63 10.48 -8.13
N ALA A 433 26.73 10.84 -8.79
CA ALA A 433 26.82 12.00 -9.63
C ALA A 433 27.88 11.75 -10.69
N ARG A 434 27.58 12.18 -11.92
CA ARG A 434 28.53 12.13 -13.02
C ARG A 434 28.60 13.48 -13.72
N ILE A 435 29.79 13.87 -14.11
CA ILE A 435 29.98 15.10 -14.87
C ILE A 435 29.49 14.86 -16.30
N ILE A 436 28.47 15.61 -16.72
CA ILE A 436 27.95 15.60 -18.10
C ILE A 436 28.84 16.48 -18.99
N ALA A 437 29.15 17.68 -18.49
CA ALA A 437 29.97 18.66 -19.19
C ALA A 437 30.96 19.30 -18.23
N ARG A 438 32.24 19.29 -18.60
CA ARG A 438 33.28 20.06 -17.91
C ARG A 438 33.29 21.49 -18.42
N ALA A 439 33.61 22.44 -17.54
CA ALA A 439 33.74 23.83 -17.90
C ALA A 439 34.87 24.04 -18.91
N LEU A 440 34.51 24.62 -20.05
CA LEU A 440 35.44 25.06 -21.08
C LEU A 440 35.87 26.50 -20.80
N VAL A 441 37.10 26.85 -21.19
CA VAL A 441 37.61 28.23 -21.07
C VAL A 441 36.78 29.16 -21.98
N PRO A 442 36.03 30.13 -21.42
CA PRO A 442 35.15 30.99 -22.21
C PRO A 442 35.95 31.94 -23.11
N ALA A 443 35.65 31.95 -24.41
CA ALA A 443 36.31 32.82 -25.38
C ALA A 443 35.78 34.28 -25.36
N THR A 444 34.56 34.49 -24.86
CA THR A 444 33.91 35.81 -24.80
C THR A 444 33.54 36.18 -23.36
N PRO A 445 33.62 37.47 -22.97
CA PRO A 445 33.23 37.90 -21.64
C PRO A 445 31.71 37.84 -21.47
N SER A 446 31.25 37.31 -20.34
CA SER A 446 29.84 37.19 -19.99
C SER A 446 29.24 38.52 -19.54
N PHE A 447 30.05 39.41 -18.96
CA PHE A 447 29.67 40.76 -18.54
C PHE A 447 30.80 41.77 -18.78
N PRO A 448 30.51 43.00 -19.24
CA PRO A 448 29.20 43.53 -19.67
C PRO A 448 28.82 43.12 -21.11
N ARG A 449 27.54 42.78 -21.33
CA ARG A 449 27.02 42.52 -22.69
C ARG A 449 26.91 43.84 -23.46
N LYS A 450 27.91 44.11 -24.30
CA LYS A 450 28.10 45.43 -24.92
C LYS A 450 26.88 45.92 -25.71
N ILE A 451 26.31 45.08 -26.57
CA ILE A 451 25.21 45.47 -27.47
C ILE A 451 23.89 45.74 -26.70
N PRO A 452 23.40 44.83 -25.83
CA PRO A 452 22.15 45.07 -25.09
C PRO A 452 22.20 46.26 -24.15
N ILE A 453 23.30 46.47 -23.42
CA ILE A 453 23.40 47.57 -22.45
C ILE A 453 23.38 48.92 -23.16
N ILE A 454 24.09 49.05 -24.29
CA ILE A 454 24.08 50.26 -25.10
C ILE A 454 22.68 50.49 -25.70
N ALA A 455 22.05 49.45 -26.23
CA ALA A 455 20.71 49.55 -26.82
C ALA A 455 19.63 49.95 -25.78
N ILE A 456 19.61 49.31 -24.60
CA ILE A 456 18.62 49.60 -23.55
C ILE A 456 18.83 51.00 -22.99
N ALA A 457 20.08 51.40 -22.69
CA ALA A 457 20.37 52.73 -22.17
C ALA A 457 19.95 53.83 -23.17
N THR A 458 20.18 53.62 -24.47
CA THR A 458 19.84 54.59 -25.51
C THR A 458 18.35 54.65 -25.81
N LEU A 459 17.68 53.52 -25.97
CA LEU A 459 16.23 53.45 -26.17
C LEU A 459 15.47 53.95 -24.94
N GLY A 460 15.88 53.57 -23.74
CA GLY A 460 15.28 54.06 -22.49
C GLY A 460 15.40 55.58 -22.37
N THR A 461 16.57 56.14 -22.69
CA THR A 461 16.76 57.60 -22.71
C THR A 461 15.90 58.26 -23.79
N LEU A 462 15.75 57.66 -24.97
CA LEU A 462 14.90 58.16 -26.04
C LEU A 462 13.43 58.23 -25.61
N VAL A 463 12.91 57.14 -25.05
CA VAL A 463 11.53 57.06 -24.58
C VAL A 463 11.27 58.07 -23.47
N LEU A 464 12.17 58.16 -22.48
CA LEU A 464 12.06 59.13 -21.40
C LEU A 464 12.14 60.58 -21.89
N ALA A 465 12.99 60.87 -22.89
CA ALA A 465 13.10 62.20 -23.48
C ALA A 465 11.83 62.61 -24.24
N VAL A 466 11.24 61.67 -25.00
CA VAL A 466 9.97 61.90 -25.71
C VAL A 466 8.83 62.07 -24.72
N ALA A 467 8.72 61.19 -23.72
CA ALA A 467 7.70 61.27 -22.68
C ALA A 467 7.79 62.59 -21.88
N GLY A 468 8.99 63.03 -21.52
CA GLY A 468 9.21 64.32 -20.84
C GLY A 468 8.77 65.53 -21.68
N VAL A 469 8.94 65.47 -23.01
CA VAL A 469 8.43 66.52 -23.91
C VAL A 469 6.91 66.52 -23.97
N VAL A 470 6.28 65.35 -24.11
CA VAL A 470 4.82 65.21 -24.11
C VAL A 470 4.22 65.70 -22.79
N ALA A 471 4.77 65.28 -21.65
CA ALA A 471 4.31 65.71 -20.33
C ALA A 471 4.43 67.22 -20.13
N LYS A 472 5.51 67.83 -20.62
CA LYS A 472 5.69 69.29 -20.57
C LYS A 472 4.68 70.03 -21.44
N GLU A 473 4.32 69.51 -22.62
CA GLU A 473 3.30 70.16 -23.46
C GLU A 473 1.88 70.00 -22.89
N VAL A 474 1.55 68.84 -22.31
CA VAL A 474 0.27 68.65 -21.60
C VAL A 474 0.15 69.61 -20.39
N ALA A 475 1.26 69.83 -19.66
CA ALA A 475 1.32 70.80 -18.57
C ALA A 475 1.20 72.27 -19.04
N VAL A 476 1.66 72.59 -20.26
CA VAL A 476 1.54 73.93 -20.86
C VAL A 476 0.12 74.17 -21.38
N VAL A 477 -0.53 73.15 -21.96
CA VAL A 477 -1.92 73.21 -22.45
C VAL A 477 -2.94 73.32 -21.30
N SER A 478 -2.62 72.79 -20.12
CA SER A 478 -3.44 72.90 -18.91
C SER A 478 -3.19 74.17 -18.07
N GLY A 479 -2.26 75.04 -18.48
CA GLY A 479 -1.79 76.21 -17.71
C GLY A 479 -2.69 77.46 -17.71
N GLY A 480 -3.99 77.31 -17.95
CA GLY A 480 -4.97 78.40 -18.06
C GLY A 480 -5.93 78.54 -16.89
N ARG A 481 -5.48 78.51 -15.63
CA ARG A 481 -6.28 79.02 -14.47
C ARG A 481 -5.41 79.19 -13.22
N ARG A 482 -5.03 80.43 -12.92
CA ARG A 482 -4.58 80.87 -11.59
C ARG A 482 -5.78 81.46 -10.85
N PRO A 483 -6.15 81.00 -9.64
CA PRO A 483 -7.00 81.79 -8.76
C PRO A 483 -6.15 82.87 -8.08
N ALA A 484 -6.65 84.11 -8.11
CA ALA A 484 -6.05 85.28 -7.50
C ALA A 484 -6.18 85.25 -5.97
N LEU A 485 -5.09 85.58 -5.27
CA LEU A 485 -5.07 85.89 -3.85
C LEU A 485 -5.49 87.36 -3.63
N PRO A 486 -6.44 87.68 -2.73
CA PRO A 486 -6.57 89.00 -2.15
C PRO A 486 -5.67 89.09 -0.91
N GLY A 487 -4.72 90.02 -0.92
CA GLY A 487 -3.95 90.38 0.26
C GLY A 487 -4.74 91.33 1.17
N LEU A 488 -4.53 91.20 2.48
CA LEU A 488 -4.39 92.36 3.36
C LEU A 488 -3.57 92.00 4.59
N ALA A 489 -2.69 92.93 4.93
CA ALA A 489 -1.69 92.86 5.97
C ALA A 489 -2.28 93.01 7.38
N TRP A 490 -1.57 92.38 8.32
CA TRP A 490 -1.51 92.49 9.78
C TRP A 490 -2.14 93.75 10.41
N ASP A 491 -2.93 93.59 11.49
CA ASP A 491 -2.51 94.07 12.82
C ASP A 491 -3.38 93.51 13.96
N ASN A 492 -2.79 93.55 15.14
CA ASN A 492 -3.20 93.01 16.42
C ASN A 492 -4.25 93.87 17.12
N THR A 493 -4.80 93.31 18.20
CA THR A 493 -5.40 93.96 19.39
C THR A 493 -6.94 94.07 19.52
N VAL A 494 -7.42 93.24 20.46
CA VAL A 494 -8.27 93.58 21.62
C VAL A 494 -9.78 93.79 21.43
N ALA A 495 -10.49 93.12 22.36
CA ALA A 495 -11.84 93.40 22.89
C ALA A 495 -13.05 92.97 22.03
N SER A 496 -14.11 92.38 22.57
CA SER A 496 -14.45 92.03 23.94
C SER A 496 -15.74 91.20 23.98
N ARG A 497 -15.80 90.27 24.93
CA ARG A 497 -16.96 89.80 25.73
C ARG A 497 -18.35 89.72 25.08
N ARG A 498 -18.94 88.52 25.14
CA ARG A 498 -19.95 88.06 26.15
C ARG A 498 -20.42 86.66 25.71
N ARG A 499 -20.04 85.61 26.42
CA ARG A 499 -20.75 84.99 27.57
C ARG A 499 -22.22 84.70 27.27
N LEU A 500 -22.57 83.41 27.19
CA LEU A 500 -23.48 82.71 28.11
C LEU A 500 -23.54 81.20 27.73
N GLU A 501 -23.06 80.38 28.66
CA GLU A 501 -23.41 78.96 28.90
C GLU A 501 -24.89 78.84 29.39
N PRO A 502 -25.52 77.65 29.62
CA PRO A 502 -25.04 76.25 29.58
C PRO A 502 -26.00 75.21 28.89
N SER A 503 -25.58 73.93 28.95
CA SER A 503 -26.11 72.59 28.56
C SER A 503 -27.59 72.22 28.88
N PRO A 504 -28.12 70.97 28.68
CA PRO A 504 -27.57 69.71 28.10
C PRO A 504 -28.49 69.05 27.03
N THR A 505 -28.17 67.94 26.34
CA THR A 505 -28.45 66.55 26.77
C THR A 505 -27.91 65.55 25.74
N LEU A 506 -27.46 64.40 26.26
CA LEU A 506 -26.89 63.21 25.64
C LEU A 506 -27.87 62.42 24.74
N THR A 507 -27.38 61.86 23.62
CA THR A 507 -27.51 60.42 23.28
C THR A 507 -26.61 59.96 22.11
N ARG A 508 -25.64 59.09 22.44
CA ARG A 508 -25.24 57.81 21.79
C ARG A 508 -25.22 57.74 20.24
N ARG A 509 -24.05 57.79 19.57
CA ARG A 509 -23.05 56.72 19.22
C ARG A 509 -23.53 55.56 18.34
N VAL A 510 -22.99 55.52 17.12
CA VAL A 510 -22.34 54.36 16.44
C VAL A 510 -21.07 54.90 15.75
N PRO A 511 -19.86 54.31 15.89
CA PRO A 511 -18.66 54.79 15.21
C PRO A 511 -18.33 53.97 13.95
N GLU A 512 -17.94 54.70 12.93
CA GLU A 512 -17.30 54.27 11.69
C GLU A 512 -15.77 54.34 11.91
N ALA A 513 -15.04 53.27 11.58
CA ALA A 513 -13.57 53.25 11.73
C ALA A 513 -12.93 52.74 10.44
N SER A 514 -12.13 53.62 9.86
CA SER A 514 -11.44 53.53 8.58
C SER A 514 -10.25 52.58 8.63
N VAL A 515 -10.03 51.86 7.53
CA VAL A 515 -8.92 50.94 7.29
C VAL A 515 -7.72 51.71 6.74
N GLU A 516 -6.56 51.56 7.37
CA GLU A 516 -5.26 52.00 6.84
C GLU A 516 -4.24 50.86 7.07
N GLU A 517 -3.62 50.43 5.97
CA GLU A 517 -2.77 49.24 5.89
C GLU A 517 -1.29 49.64 5.79
N LYS A 518 -0.46 49.21 6.75
CA LYS A 518 0.99 49.04 6.56
C LYS A 518 1.63 48.16 7.65
N VAL A 519 2.39 47.18 7.18
CA VAL A 519 3.21 46.18 7.90
C VAL A 519 4.41 46.86 8.59
N PRO A 520 4.87 46.37 9.77
CA PRO A 520 6.22 45.78 9.80
C PRO A 520 6.45 44.61 10.79
N VAL A 521 7.55 43.91 10.48
CA VAL A 521 8.41 42.92 11.15
C VAL A 521 8.72 43.18 12.65
N PHE A 522 9.08 42.11 13.39
CA PHE A 522 10.13 41.90 14.44
C PHE A 522 9.60 40.79 15.40
N GLY A 523 10.30 39.75 15.85
CA GLY A 523 11.70 39.60 16.24
C GLY A 523 11.73 39.03 17.67
N THR A 524 12.12 37.75 17.80
CA THR A 524 12.81 37.07 18.94
C THR A 524 12.43 37.35 20.42
N ALA A 525 12.10 36.29 21.18
CA ALA A 525 12.99 35.66 22.21
C ALA A 525 12.29 35.13 23.50
N VAL A 526 12.91 34.08 24.09
CA VAL A 526 13.04 33.73 25.55
C VAL A 526 12.09 32.66 26.19
N THR A 527 12.56 31.39 26.13
CA THR A 527 12.78 30.36 27.21
C THR A 527 11.66 29.66 28.01
N PRO A 528 11.95 28.47 28.61
CA PRO A 528 11.02 27.33 28.82
C PRO A 528 10.60 27.14 30.31
N VAL A 529 10.12 25.93 30.66
CA VAL A 529 9.74 25.33 31.98
C VAL A 529 8.22 25.02 32.02
N ALA A 530 7.68 23.87 32.44
CA ALA A 530 8.16 22.70 33.19
C ALA A 530 7.31 21.45 32.86
N THR A 531 7.97 20.30 32.84
CA THR A 531 7.38 18.96 33.01
C THR A 531 7.39 18.55 34.49
N LYS A 532 6.32 17.90 34.96
CA LYS A 532 6.29 17.09 36.20
C LYS A 532 5.25 15.95 36.04
N PRO A 533 5.33 14.85 36.82
CA PRO A 533 5.76 13.55 36.32
C PRO A 533 4.67 12.45 36.43
N LEU A 534 4.82 11.38 35.64
CA LEU A 534 4.07 10.13 35.83
C LEU A 534 4.52 9.44 37.13
N GLY A 535 3.55 9.05 37.95
CA GLY A 535 3.74 8.25 39.16
C GLY A 535 3.93 6.76 38.84
N GLU A 536 4.71 6.10 39.70
CA GLU A 536 5.03 4.67 39.68
C GLU A 536 3.80 3.74 39.78
N PRO A 537 3.87 2.52 39.21
CA PRO A 537 2.86 1.50 39.42
C PRO A 537 3.06 0.78 40.77
N THR A 538 2.06 0.89 41.65
CA THR A 538 1.94 0.11 42.88
C THR A 538 1.76 -1.38 42.55
N ARG A 539 2.68 -2.22 43.04
CA ARG A 539 2.47 -3.66 43.23
C ARG A 539 1.78 -3.90 44.58
N THR A 540 0.74 -4.73 44.58
CA THR A 540 0.31 -5.53 45.75
C THR A 540 -0.23 -6.90 45.32
N PRO A 541 -0.21 -7.91 46.21
CA PRO A 541 0.02 -9.33 45.87
C PRO A 541 -1.22 -10.25 46.05
N VAL A 542 -1.23 -11.38 45.30
CA VAL A 542 -1.42 -12.81 45.69
C VAL A 542 -2.42 -13.09 46.85
N GLU A 543 -3.48 -13.92 46.75
CA GLU A 543 -3.56 -15.41 46.65
C GLU A 543 -5.07 -15.89 46.68
N PRO A 544 -5.46 -17.19 46.80
CA PRO A 544 -6.33 -17.89 45.85
C PRO A 544 -7.58 -18.56 46.51
N ASP A 545 -8.15 -19.55 45.80
CA ASP A 545 -9.09 -20.60 46.21
C ASP A 545 -10.59 -20.25 46.37
N ALA A 546 -11.41 -20.89 45.51
CA ALA A 546 -12.40 -21.88 45.97
C ALA A 546 -13.03 -22.63 44.77
N GLU A 547 -12.95 -23.95 44.84
CA GLU A 547 -13.67 -24.94 44.04
C GLU A 547 -15.20 -24.87 44.25
N VAL A 548 -16.00 -25.49 43.36
CA VAL A 548 -16.93 -26.61 43.66
C VAL A 548 -17.89 -26.91 42.48
N GLU A 549 -17.88 -28.20 42.07
CA GLU A 549 -18.92 -29.10 41.51
C GLU A 549 -19.85 -28.63 40.37
N VAL A 550 -19.77 -29.19 39.15
CA VAL A 550 -20.30 -30.49 38.68
C VAL A 550 -21.83 -30.65 38.84
N ALA A 551 -22.54 -30.60 37.72
CA ALA A 551 -23.79 -31.34 37.52
C ALA A 551 -23.87 -31.87 36.07
N HIS A 552 -24.00 -33.19 35.97
CA HIS A 552 -24.27 -33.98 34.79
C HIS A 552 -25.79 -34.03 34.55
N GLU A 553 -26.24 -33.81 33.30
CA GLU A 553 -27.47 -34.34 32.65
C GLU A 553 -27.69 -33.50 31.37
N ALA A 554 -28.14 -33.95 30.21
CA ALA A 554 -28.51 -35.24 29.68
C ALA A 554 -28.45 -35.14 28.15
N ARG A 555 -28.23 -36.27 27.49
CA ARG A 555 -28.35 -36.48 26.04
C ARG A 555 -29.83 -36.69 25.70
N ALA A 556 -30.37 -35.90 24.77
CA ALA A 556 -31.64 -36.01 24.02
C ALA A 556 -32.14 -34.55 23.84
N ASP A 557 -32.28 -33.94 22.68
CA ASP A 557 -32.91 -34.41 21.45
C ASP A 557 -32.26 -33.75 20.23
N ARG A 558 -31.75 -34.59 19.33
CA ARG A 558 -31.56 -34.23 17.92
C ARG A 558 -32.85 -34.60 17.21
N GLU A 559 -33.82 -33.69 17.15
CA GLU A 559 -34.95 -33.69 16.19
C GLU A 559 -35.85 -32.48 16.50
N GLY A 560 -35.62 -31.36 15.81
CA GLY A 560 -36.44 -30.16 16.03
C GLY A 560 -35.85 -28.84 15.53
N ALA A 561 -35.03 -28.84 14.47
CA ALA A 561 -34.50 -27.61 13.88
C ALA A 561 -34.59 -27.64 12.35
N GLN A 562 -35.80 -27.87 11.83
CA GLN A 562 -36.14 -27.73 10.42
C GLN A 562 -37.54 -27.10 10.30
N SER A 563 -37.69 -25.82 10.67
CA SER A 563 -38.81 -24.97 10.21
C SER A 563 -38.70 -23.48 10.57
N GLY A 564 -37.55 -22.99 11.04
CA GLY A 564 -37.46 -21.65 11.66
C GLY A 564 -36.92 -20.50 10.79
N SER A 565 -36.10 -20.76 9.76
CA SER A 565 -35.24 -19.67 9.22
C SER A 565 -35.89 -18.71 8.24
N VAL A 566 -37.10 -18.99 7.73
CA VAL A 566 -37.83 -18.09 6.80
C VAL A 566 -38.75 -17.12 7.57
N GLY A 567 -39.10 -17.45 8.81
CA GLY A 567 -39.99 -16.63 9.66
C GLY A 567 -39.32 -15.39 10.22
N GLU A 568 -38.06 -15.48 10.65
CA GLU A 568 -37.30 -14.34 11.20
C GLU A 568 -36.94 -13.31 10.12
N ALA A 569 -36.64 -13.75 8.90
CA ALA A 569 -36.42 -12.84 7.76
C ALA A 569 -37.70 -12.06 7.38
N ARG A 570 -38.88 -12.66 7.55
CA ARG A 570 -40.18 -11.99 7.31
C ARG A 570 -40.61 -11.04 8.43
N ALA A 571 -40.15 -11.25 9.66
CA ALA A 571 -40.53 -10.42 10.81
C ALA A 571 -39.74 -9.10 10.88
N LEU A 572 -38.49 -9.06 10.43
CA LEU A 572 -37.69 -7.83 10.46
C LEU A 572 -38.08 -6.79 9.40
N VAL A 573 -38.74 -7.22 8.31
CA VAL A 573 -39.19 -6.32 7.22
C VAL A 573 -40.47 -5.55 7.59
N ARG A 574 -41.14 -5.91 8.69
CA ARG A 574 -42.44 -5.31 9.07
C ARG A 574 -42.49 -4.67 10.45
N GLY A 575 -41.40 -4.66 11.21
CA GLY A 575 -41.33 -4.13 12.58
C GLY A 575 -40.40 -2.92 12.71
N GLU A 576 -40.99 -1.73 12.67
CA GLU A 576 -40.49 -0.45 13.23
C GLU A 576 -38.96 -0.20 13.28
N ALA A 577 -38.40 0.26 12.16
CA ALA A 577 -37.32 1.25 12.18
C ALA A 577 -37.64 2.33 11.16
N LYS A 578 -38.57 3.21 11.53
CA LYS A 578 -38.90 4.43 10.78
C LYS A 578 -37.78 5.45 11.02
N ALA A 579 -36.65 5.30 10.33
CA ALA A 579 -35.64 6.35 10.25
C ALA A 579 -35.93 7.21 9.02
N SER A 580 -35.92 8.52 9.19
CA SER A 580 -36.08 9.49 8.13
C SER A 580 -35.00 10.55 8.30
N ARG A 581 -34.23 10.82 7.22
CA ARG A 581 -33.36 12.00 6.98
C ARG A 581 -31.96 11.92 7.65
N PRO A 582 -30.96 12.70 7.18
CA PRO A 582 -29.56 12.30 6.84
C PRO A 582 -28.63 11.93 8.02
N ALA A 583 -29.18 11.55 9.16
CA ALA A 583 -28.53 10.84 10.25
C ALA A 583 -28.38 9.31 9.99
N GLU A 584 -28.75 8.82 8.80
CA GLU A 584 -28.91 7.38 8.52
C GLU A 584 -27.60 6.59 8.46
N PHE A 585 -26.51 7.14 7.93
CA PHE A 585 -25.23 6.41 7.88
C PHE A 585 -24.58 6.22 9.26
N GLY A 586 -24.85 7.11 10.22
CA GLY A 586 -24.39 6.97 11.60
C GLY A 586 -25.05 5.80 12.31
N ALA A 587 -26.38 5.74 12.31
CA ALA A 587 -27.10 4.65 12.94
C ALA A 587 -26.77 3.28 12.30
N ILE A 588 -26.62 3.22 10.97
CA ILE A 588 -26.21 2.00 10.26
C ILE A 588 -24.76 1.66 10.59
N GLY A 589 -23.85 2.64 10.59
CA GLY A 589 -22.44 2.45 10.89
C GLY A 589 -22.22 1.93 12.32
N ASP A 590 -22.83 2.58 13.31
CA ASP A 590 -22.78 2.19 14.72
C ASP A 590 -23.32 0.77 14.91
N TYR A 591 -24.44 0.45 14.25
CA TYR A 591 -25.01 -0.89 14.29
C TYR A 591 -24.04 -1.91 13.72
N LEU A 592 -23.43 -1.65 12.55
CA LEU A 592 -22.49 -2.58 11.92
C LEU A 592 -21.21 -2.78 12.75
N LEU A 593 -20.66 -1.73 13.35
CA LEU A 593 -19.51 -1.83 14.25
C LEU A 593 -19.84 -2.58 15.55
N ALA A 594 -21.07 -2.42 16.07
CA ALA A 594 -21.55 -3.19 17.22
C ALA A 594 -21.71 -4.70 16.93
N LEU A 595 -21.74 -5.10 15.65
CA LEU A 595 -21.76 -6.50 15.23
C LEU A 595 -20.37 -7.12 15.08
N LYS A 596 -19.30 -6.40 15.44
CA LYS A 596 -17.92 -6.91 15.40
C LYS A 596 -17.78 -8.20 16.22
N PRO A 597 -17.37 -9.33 15.61
CA PRO A 597 -17.11 -10.58 16.31
C PRO A 597 -15.91 -10.49 17.26
N GLU A 598 -15.85 -11.35 18.28
CA GLU A 598 -14.67 -11.42 19.14
C GLU A 598 -13.47 -11.98 18.36
N GLY A 599 -12.44 -11.15 18.18
CA GLY A 599 -11.15 -11.55 17.60
C GLY A 599 -10.88 -11.12 16.15
N HIS A 600 -11.83 -10.49 15.46
CA HIS A 600 -11.60 -9.84 14.16
C HIS A 600 -12.61 -8.71 13.90
N GLY A 601 -12.29 -7.81 12.97
CA GLY A 601 -13.20 -6.80 12.45
C GLY A 601 -14.40 -7.40 11.70
N VAL A 602 -15.46 -6.59 11.56
CA VAL A 602 -16.69 -7.00 10.87
C VAL A 602 -16.47 -7.00 9.35
N VAL A 603 -16.80 -8.11 8.69
CA VAL A 603 -16.79 -8.22 7.23
C VAL A 603 -18.20 -7.96 6.69
N ILE A 604 -18.36 -6.88 5.93
CA ILE A 604 -19.63 -6.38 5.42
C ILE A 604 -19.65 -6.56 3.90
N LEU A 605 -20.48 -7.46 3.40
CA LEU A 605 -20.72 -7.63 1.97
C LEU A 605 -21.85 -6.68 1.53
N VAL A 606 -21.59 -5.83 0.54
CA VAL A 606 -22.60 -4.95 -0.06
C VAL A 606 -22.84 -5.40 -1.49
N SER A 607 -24.07 -5.80 -1.78
CA SER A 607 -24.49 -6.25 -3.12
C SER A 607 -25.77 -5.54 -3.54
N PRO A 608 -25.92 -5.12 -4.80
CA PRO A 608 -27.15 -4.54 -5.28
C PRO A 608 -28.23 -5.61 -5.54
N ALA A 609 -29.50 -5.26 -5.31
CA ALA A 609 -30.65 -6.12 -5.54
C ALA A 609 -30.82 -6.51 -7.02
N ARG A 610 -30.39 -5.62 -7.93
CA ARG A 610 -30.33 -5.81 -9.39
C ARG A 610 -29.16 -4.98 -9.93
N ASN A 611 -28.57 -5.39 -11.07
CA ASN A 611 -27.52 -4.63 -11.76
C ASN A 611 -27.96 -3.17 -12.01
N ALA A 612 -27.50 -2.26 -11.16
CA ALA A 612 -27.67 -0.82 -11.27
C ALA A 612 -26.42 -0.15 -10.71
N ASP A 613 -26.07 1.00 -11.29
CA ASP A 613 -24.92 1.86 -10.92
C ASP A 613 -25.00 2.45 -9.48
N SER A 614 -25.87 1.92 -8.62
CA SER A 614 -26.34 2.55 -7.38
C SER A 614 -25.63 2.06 -6.10
N THR A 615 -24.76 1.05 -6.16
CA THR A 615 -24.02 0.57 -4.98
C THR A 615 -22.93 1.57 -4.57
N ALA A 616 -22.25 2.19 -5.53
CA ALA A 616 -21.18 3.16 -5.28
C ALA A 616 -21.68 4.41 -4.52
N SER A 617 -22.91 4.86 -4.77
CA SER A 617 -23.52 6.00 -4.09
C SER A 617 -23.89 5.73 -2.63
N PHE A 618 -23.94 4.46 -2.21
CA PHE A 618 -24.20 4.06 -0.82
C PHE A 618 -22.93 3.60 -0.10
N THR A 619 -22.12 2.76 -0.76
CA THR A 619 -20.99 2.05 -0.14
C THR A 619 -19.85 2.98 0.25
N LEU A 620 -19.45 3.90 -0.64
CA LEU A 620 -18.34 4.82 -0.34
C LEU A 620 -18.70 5.84 0.76
N PRO A 621 -19.89 6.48 0.76
CA PRO A 621 -20.30 7.30 1.90
C PRO A 621 -20.37 6.54 3.23
N LEU A 622 -20.87 5.30 3.23
CA LEU A 622 -20.87 4.44 4.42
C LEU A 622 -19.44 4.13 4.89
N ALA A 623 -18.55 3.75 3.98
CA ALA A 623 -17.15 3.46 4.29
C ALA A 623 -16.39 4.68 4.85
N ARG A 624 -16.58 5.86 4.23
CA ARG A 624 -16.02 7.12 4.74
C ARG A 624 -16.59 7.53 6.08
N HIS A 625 -17.82 7.15 6.39
CA HIS A 625 -18.43 7.37 7.69
C HIS A 625 -17.77 6.48 8.75
N LEU A 626 -17.69 5.17 8.51
CA LEU A 626 -17.03 4.21 9.41
C LEU A 626 -15.55 4.56 9.66
N ALA A 627 -14.85 5.04 8.63
CA ALA A 627 -13.44 5.45 8.73
C ALA A 627 -13.19 6.63 9.68
N ARG A 628 -14.23 7.32 10.17
CA ARG A 628 -14.09 8.37 11.21
C ARG A 628 -13.93 7.79 12.61
N GLU A 629 -14.41 6.57 12.83
CA GLU A 629 -14.51 5.97 14.15
C GLU A 629 -13.71 4.66 14.27
N ALA A 630 -13.43 3.99 13.15
CA ALA A 630 -12.79 2.68 13.12
C ALA A 630 -11.88 2.50 11.89
N ALA A 631 -10.82 1.69 12.01
CA ALA A 631 -9.93 1.40 10.89
C ALA A 631 -10.72 0.63 9.81
N THR A 632 -10.98 1.26 8.68
CA THR A 632 -11.91 0.74 7.66
C THR A 632 -11.20 0.51 6.33
N LEU A 633 -11.50 -0.64 5.70
CA LEU A 633 -11.06 -1.01 4.35
C LEU A 633 -12.28 -1.19 3.44
N LEU A 634 -12.27 -0.58 2.25
CA LEU A 634 -13.24 -0.79 1.19
C LEU A 634 -12.59 -1.56 0.03
N ILE A 635 -13.21 -2.65 -0.42
CA ILE A 635 -12.75 -3.47 -1.54
C ILE A 635 -13.81 -3.42 -2.65
N ASP A 636 -13.47 -2.83 -3.79
CA ASP A 636 -14.32 -2.82 -4.99
C ASP A 636 -14.08 -4.10 -5.79
N LEU A 637 -15.09 -4.97 -5.92
CA LEU A 637 -15.05 -6.16 -6.79
C LEU A 637 -16.00 -6.05 -8.00
N ASP A 638 -16.79 -4.97 -8.10
CA ASP A 638 -17.75 -4.79 -9.20
C ASP A 638 -17.08 -4.15 -10.43
N GLY A 639 -16.07 -3.32 -10.24
CA GLY A 639 -15.25 -2.75 -11.31
C GLY A 639 -16.01 -1.85 -12.30
N ARG A 640 -17.28 -1.54 -12.01
CA ARG A 640 -18.15 -0.67 -12.81
C ARG A 640 -18.60 0.58 -12.08
N GLY A 641 -18.56 0.58 -10.74
CA GLY A 641 -18.92 1.73 -9.94
C GLY A 641 -18.12 2.96 -10.35
N LYS A 642 -18.76 4.13 -10.43
CA LYS A 642 -18.07 5.42 -10.38
C LYS A 642 -17.51 5.57 -8.97
N SER A 643 -16.47 4.80 -8.63
CA SER A 643 -15.74 5.05 -7.39
C SER A 643 -15.21 6.48 -7.50
N ALA A 644 -15.33 7.27 -6.44
CA ALA A 644 -14.97 8.70 -6.47
C ALA A 644 -13.46 8.95 -6.61
N PHE A 645 -12.70 7.96 -7.10
CA PHE A 645 -11.27 7.98 -7.36
C PHE A 645 -11.01 7.54 -8.78
N SER A 646 -10.19 8.35 -9.45
CA SER A 646 -9.80 8.28 -10.85
C SER A 646 -10.80 8.88 -11.83
N GLU A 647 -10.33 9.86 -12.61
CA GLU A 647 -10.87 10.09 -13.95
C GLU A 647 -10.86 8.74 -14.69
N GLU A 648 -11.84 8.49 -15.57
CA GLU A 648 -12.03 7.23 -16.30
C GLU A 648 -10.75 6.66 -16.96
N LYS A 649 -9.76 7.54 -17.18
CA LYS A 649 -8.44 7.23 -17.73
C LYS A 649 -7.43 6.64 -16.74
N GLU A 650 -7.44 7.00 -15.46
CA GLU A 650 -6.56 6.44 -14.41
C GLU A 650 -7.04 5.05 -13.96
N ARG A 651 -8.35 4.78 -14.03
CA ARG A 651 -8.95 3.47 -13.71
C ARG A 651 -8.41 2.34 -14.58
N ALA A 652 -8.16 2.63 -15.86
CA ALA A 652 -7.72 1.64 -16.85
C ALA A 652 -6.28 1.14 -16.63
N GLU A 653 -5.50 1.80 -15.77
CA GLU A 653 -4.09 1.48 -15.53
C GLU A 653 -3.81 1.07 -14.08
N THR A 654 -4.79 1.18 -13.18
CA THR A 654 -4.61 0.92 -11.75
C THR A 654 -4.92 -0.53 -11.40
N LYS A 655 -3.90 -1.31 -11.06
CA LYS A 655 -4.05 -2.68 -10.56
C LYS A 655 -4.73 -2.70 -9.18
N GLY A 656 -5.47 -3.76 -8.88
CA GLY A 656 -6.33 -3.81 -7.69
C GLY A 656 -6.72 -5.23 -7.28
N ALA A 657 -7.96 -5.38 -6.80
CA ALA A 657 -8.49 -6.60 -6.22
C ALA A 657 -8.40 -7.81 -7.17
N SER A 658 -8.63 -7.63 -8.47
CA SER A 658 -8.48 -8.68 -9.48
C SER A 658 -7.05 -9.21 -9.56
N GLU A 659 -6.05 -8.32 -9.66
CA GLU A 659 -4.63 -8.71 -9.69
C GLU A 659 -4.18 -9.27 -8.34
N LEU A 660 -4.72 -8.76 -7.23
CA LEU A 660 -4.41 -9.25 -5.88
C LEU A 660 -4.93 -10.68 -5.67
N ILE A 661 -6.16 -10.97 -6.10
CA ILE A 661 -6.76 -12.32 -6.03
C ILE A 661 -6.07 -13.26 -7.03
N GLY A 662 -5.60 -12.73 -8.16
CA GLY A 662 -4.76 -13.45 -9.13
C GLY A 662 -3.32 -13.68 -8.65
N ASN A 663 -2.93 -13.15 -7.48
CA ASN A 663 -1.57 -13.20 -6.92
C ASN A 663 -0.51 -12.57 -7.85
N GLU A 664 -0.89 -11.55 -8.62
CA GLU A 664 -0.02 -10.78 -9.52
C GLU A 664 0.63 -9.57 -8.84
N ILE A 665 -0.02 -9.04 -7.79
CA ILE A 665 0.46 -7.93 -6.96
C ILE A 665 0.33 -8.26 -5.46
N GLY A 666 1.10 -7.58 -4.62
CA GLY A 666 1.01 -7.72 -3.16
C GLY A 666 0.02 -6.75 -2.51
N PHE A 667 -0.33 -6.99 -1.25
CA PHE A 667 -1.27 -6.14 -0.48
C PHE A 667 -0.90 -4.66 -0.43
N ALA A 668 0.40 -4.34 -0.30
CA ALA A 668 0.86 -2.96 -0.20
C ALA A 668 0.73 -2.16 -1.51
N GLU A 669 0.73 -2.84 -2.66
CA GLU A 669 0.52 -2.23 -3.98
C GLU A 669 -0.97 -2.06 -4.29
N ALA A 670 -1.81 -2.98 -3.78
CA ALA A 670 -3.25 -2.98 -4.01
C ALA A 670 -4.03 -1.97 -3.15
N ILE A 671 -3.54 -1.65 -1.94
CA ILE A 671 -4.24 -0.78 -0.99
C ILE A 671 -3.83 0.68 -1.20
N GLN A 672 -4.82 1.53 -1.43
CA GLN A 672 -4.67 2.97 -1.58
C GLN A 672 -5.40 3.72 -0.46
N ARG A 673 -4.99 4.94 -0.16
CA ARG A 673 -5.65 5.78 0.86
C ARG A 673 -6.59 6.77 0.20
N ASP A 674 -7.82 6.89 0.73
CA ASP A 674 -8.76 7.95 0.38
C ASP A 674 -8.16 9.32 0.75
N PRO A 675 -8.00 10.29 -0.17
CA PRO A 675 -7.50 11.63 0.10
C PRO A 675 -8.38 12.47 1.03
N LEU A 676 -9.64 12.08 1.26
CA LEU A 676 -10.58 12.82 2.08
C LEU A 676 -10.71 12.28 3.52
N THR A 677 -10.33 11.02 3.78
CA THR A 677 -10.53 10.33 5.06
C THR A 677 -9.40 9.36 5.38
N GLU A 678 -9.47 8.64 6.50
CA GLU A 678 -8.53 7.55 6.83
C GLU A 678 -8.94 6.20 6.22
N LEU A 679 -9.91 6.19 5.30
CA LEU A 679 -10.36 5.01 4.60
C LEU A 679 -9.25 4.46 3.70
N HIS A 680 -8.99 3.15 3.81
CA HIS A 680 -8.21 2.41 2.84
C HIS A 680 -9.13 1.79 1.78
N ILE A 681 -8.70 1.81 0.52
CA ILE A 681 -9.48 1.36 -0.63
C ILE A 681 -8.62 0.42 -1.47
N VAL A 682 -9.19 -0.73 -1.85
CA VAL A 682 -8.65 -1.62 -2.88
C VAL A 682 -9.55 -1.47 -4.12
N PRO A 683 -9.07 -0.87 -5.22
CA PRO A 683 -9.85 -0.74 -6.45
C PRO A 683 -10.06 -2.10 -7.10
N ALA A 684 -11.01 -2.24 -8.04
CA ALA A 684 -11.26 -3.51 -8.71
C ALA A 684 -10.07 -4.09 -9.49
N GLY A 685 -9.22 -3.23 -10.07
CA GLY A 685 -8.11 -3.67 -10.92
C GLY A 685 -8.44 -3.62 -12.40
N VAL A 686 -7.46 -3.96 -13.24
CA VAL A 686 -7.55 -3.84 -14.71
C VAL A 686 -8.03 -5.12 -15.38
N SER A 687 -7.81 -6.26 -14.74
CA SER A 687 -8.19 -7.58 -15.23
C SER A 687 -9.61 -7.95 -14.74
N PRO A 688 -10.35 -8.76 -15.52
CA PRO A 688 -11.59 -9.35 -15.04
C PRO A 688 -11.35 -10.18 -13.78
N LEU A 689 -12.26 -10.08 -12.80
CA LEU A 689 -12.18 -10.86 -11.57
C LEU A 689 -12.17 -12.36 -11.91
N PRO A 690 -11.16 -13.14 -11.46
CA PRO A 690 -11.14 -14.57 -11.71
C PRO A 690 -12.30 -15.28 -10.99
N GLU A 691 -13.03 -16.17 -11.67
CA GLU A 691 -14.20 -16.89 -11.13
C GLU A 691 -13.93 -18.36 -10.79
N ASP A 692 -12.67 -18.77 -10.66
CA ASP A 692 -12.28 -20.16 -10.40
C ASP A 692 -12.23 -20.51 -8.90
N ALA A 693 -12.08 -21.80 -8.58
CA ALA A 693 -12.05 -22.28 -7.19
C ALA A 693 -10.83 -21.74 -6.41
N SER A 694 -9.72 -21.48 -7.10
CA SER A 694 -8.53 -20.90 -6.50
C SER A 694 -8.80 -19.47 -6.04
N ALA A 695 -9.37 -18.63 -6.91
CA ALA A 695 -9.74 -17.26 -6.56
C ALA A 695 -10.75 -17.19 -5.41
N ALA A 696 -11.74 -18.09 -5.37
CA ALA A 696 -12.70 -18.19 -4.27
C ALA A 696 -12.02 -18.53 -2.93
N GLN A 697 -11.02 -19.42 -2.94
CA GLN A 697 -10.26 -19.77 -1.74
C GLN A 697 -9.36 -18.60 -1.29
N GLU A 698 -8.66 -17.97 -2.22
CA GLU A 698 -7.76 -16.84 -1.96
C GLU A 698 -8.51 -15.64 -1.38
N LEU A 699 -9.66 -15.30 -1.98
CA LEU A 699 -10.55 -14.25 -1.48
C LEU A 699 -10.98 -14.49 -0.03
N GLY A 700 -11.30 -15.74 0.32
CA GLY A 700 -11.64 -16.09 1.70
C GLY A 700 -10.47 -15.91 2.68
N VAL A 701 -9.24 -16.22 2.26
CA VAL A 701 -8.03 -16.00 3.07
C VAL A 701 -7.74 -14.50 3.21
N MET A 702 -7.83 -13.75 2.11
CA MET A 702 -7.64 -12.31 2.06
C MET A 702 -8.60 -11.59 3.01
N LEU A 703 -9.92 -11.86 2.94
CA LEU A 703 -10.90 -11.19 3.79
C LEU A 703 -10.67 -11.47 5.28
N ARG A 704 -10.31 -12.70 5.66
CA ARG A 704 -9.94 -13.02 7.05
C ARG A 704 -8.68 -12.28 7.49
N THR A 705 -7.70 -12.13 6.60
CA THR A 705 -6.46 -11.41 6.89
C THR A 705 -6.72 -9.92 7.08
N PHE A 706 -7.55 -9.32 6.22
CA PHE A 706 -7.97 -7.93 6.40
C PHE A 706 -8.80 -7.74 7.66
N ALA A 707 -9.70 -8.66 8.00
CA ALA A 707 -10.46 -8.59 9.23
C ALA A 707 -9.58 -8.66 10.50
N GLN A 708 -8.35 -9.20 10.43
CA GLN A 708 -7.41 -9.13 11.56
C GLN A 708 -6.76 -7.75 11.74
N THR A 709 -6.73 -6.95 10.67
CA THR A 709 -6.01 -5.66 10.65
C THR A 709 -6.97 -4.46 10.74
N TYR A 710 -8.15 -4.57 10.13
CA TYR A 710 -9.17 -3.53 10.07
C TYR A 710 -10.33 -3.89 10.98
N ASP A 711 -10.92 -2.87 11.60
CA ASP A 711 -12.12 -3.00 12.42
C ASP A 711 -13.38 -3.26 11.58
N ALA A 712 -13.40 -2.75 10.35
CA ALA A 712 -14.45 -2.98 9.36
C ALA A 712 -13.86 -3.21 7.96
N VAL A 713 -14.28 -4.28 7.30
CA VAL A 713 -13.92 -4.60 5.91
C VAL A 713 -15.19 -4.62 5.08
N ILE A 714 -15.36 -3.62 4.22
CA ILE A 714 -16.51 -3.51 3.32
C ILE A 714 -16.11 -4.07 1.95
N VAL A 715 -16.91 -5.00 1.43
CA VAL A 715 -16.71 -5.61 0.12
C VAL A 715 -17.88 -5.25 -0.78
N GLU A 716 -17.63 -4.47 -1.82
CA GLU A 716 -18.62 -4.13 -2.85
C GLU A 716 -18.59 -5.22 -3.93
N ALA A 717 -19.69 -5.96 -4.07
CA ALA A 717 -19.79 -7.07 -5.00
C ALA A 717 -20.88 -6.84 -6.05
N ARG A 718 -20.67 -7.42 -7.24
CA ARG A 718 -21.66 -7.43 -8.31
C ARG A 718 -22.92 -8.17 -7.89
N SER A 719 -24.09 -7.75 -8.37
CA SER A 719 -25.33 -8.52 -8.21
C SER A 719 -25.11 -9.95 -8.72
N ALA A 720 -25.59 -10.93 -7.94
CA ALA A 720 -25.64 -12.30 -8.39
C ALA A 720 -26.60 -12.39 -9.60
N GLY A 721 -26.03 -12.44 -10.81
CA GLY A 721 -26.75 -12.88 -12.00
C GLY A 721 -27.21 -14.34 -11.87
N GLU A 722 -27.92 -14.85 -12.85
CA GLU A 722 -28.50 -16.21 -12.86
C GLU A 722 -27.45 -17.36 -12.93
N GLY A 723 -26.20 -17.13 -12.50
CA GLY A 723 -25.12 -18.12 -12.50
C GLY A 723 -24.51 -18.31 -11.11
N GLU A 724 -24.21 -19.57 -10.77
CA GLU A 724 -23.52 -20.01 -9.55
C GLU A 724 -22.06 -19.50 -9.49
N SER A 725 -21.86 -18.20 -9.24
CA SER A 725 -20.51 -17.66 -9.05
C SER A 725 -19.92 -18.21 -7.75
N LEU A 726 -18.86 -19.03 -7.87
CA LEU A 726 -18.12 -19.58 -6.72
C LEU A 726 -17.56 -18.45 -5.82
N VAL A 727 -17.19 -17.33 -6.44
CA VAL A 727 -16.73 -16.12 -5.76
C VAL A 727 -17.83 -15.53 -4.87
N MET A 728 -19.05 -15.39 -5.38
CA MET A 728 -20.17 -14.88 -4.58
C MET A 728 -20.50 -15.81 -3.40
N ARG A 729 -20.42 -17.12 -3.59
CA ARG A 729 -20.62 -18.09 -2.49
C ARG A 729 -19.52 -17.96 -1.42
N ALA A 730 -18.28 -17.76 -1.83
CA ALA A 730 -17.16 -17.51 -0.91
C ALA A 730 -17.34 -16.18 -0.15
N LEU A 731 -17.82 -15.13 -0.81
CA LEU A 731 -18.14 -13.84 -0.18
C LEU A 731 -19.26 -13.98 0.87
N LEU A 732 -20.37 -14.64 0.53
CA LEU A 732 -21.49 -14.86 1.45
C LEU A 732 -21.10 -15.73 2.65
N ALA A 733 -20.18 -16.69 2.46
CA ALA A 733 -19.67 -17.52 3.54
C ALA A 733 -18.65 -16.80 4.44
N ALA A 734 -17.93 -15.80 3.91
CA ALA A 734 -16.94 -15.02 4.65
C ALA A 734 -17.51 -13.76 5.32
N ALA A 735 -18.67 -13.28 4.87
CA ALA A 735 -19.29 -12.07 5.39
C ALA A 735 -20.07 -12.31 6.69
N ASP A 736 -19.82 -11.46 7.69
CA ASP A 736 -20.58 -11.42 8.94
C ASP A 736 -21.96 -10.79 8.73
N VAL A 737 -22.01 -9.78 7.84
CA VAL A 737 -23.24 -9.06 7.48
C VAL A 737 -23.30 -8.87 5.97
N THR A 738 -24.42 -9.25 5.36
CA THR A 738 -24.72 -8.99 3.94
C THR A 738 -25.80 -7.92 3.83
N LEU A 739 -25.46 -6.80 3.19
CA LEU A 739 -26.36 -5.70 2.86
C LEU A 739 -26.79 -5.80 1.39
N VAL A 740 -28.09 -5.94 1.17
CA VAL A 740 -28.69 -5.90 -0.16
C VAL A 740 -29.28 -4.52 -0.42
N VAL A 741 -28.66 -3.76 -1.32
CA VAL A 741 -29.06 -2.38 -1.64
C VAL A 741 -30.15 -2.38 -2.71
N GLN A 742 -31.33 -1.85 -2.39
CA GLN A 742 -32.50 -1.90 -3.27
C GLN A 742 -32.35 -1.01 -4.52
N GLY A 743 -31.76 0.19 -4.43
CA GLY A 743 -31.66 1.12 -5.57
C GLY A 743 -33.00 1.31 -6.29
N ASP A 744 -32.98 1.36 -7.64
CA ASP A 744 -34.19 1.40 -8.49
C ASP A 744 -34.82 0.01 -8.72
N ALA A 745 -34.44 -1.02 -7.96
CA ALA A 745 -34.99 -2.36 -8.15
C ALA A 745 -36.42 -2.48 -7.60
N ASP A 746 -37.31 -3.04 -8.42
CA ASP A 746 -38.66 -3.40 -7.99
C ASP A 746 -38.62 -4.42 -6.83
N GLN A 747 -39.62 -4.37 -5.94
CA GLN A 747 -39.75 -5.26 -4.78
C GLN A 747 -39.58 -6.76 -5.12
N PRO A 748 -40.10 -7.30 -6.24
CA PRO A 748 -39.88 -8.71 -6.61
C PRO A 748 -38.42 -9.05 -6.92
N ALA A 749 -37.63 -8.10 -7.43
CA ALA A 749 -36.21 -8.32 -7.72
C ALA A 749 -35.40 -8.38 -6.41
N LEU A 750 -35.71 -7.50 -5.45
CA LEU A 750 -35.15 -7.56 -4.10
C LEU A 750 -35.46 -8.90 -3.42
N GLU A 751 -36.73 -9.32 -3.44
CA GLU A 751 -37.16 -10.60 -2.84
C GLU A 751 -36.41 -11.80 -3.43
N ARG A 752 -36.28 -11.89 -4.76
CA ARG A 752 -35.52 -12.98 -5.40
C ARG A 752 -34.05 -12.98 -5.02
N THR A 753 -33.43 -11.83 -4.82
CA THR A 753 -32.03 -11.74 -4.40
C THR A 753 -31.88 -12.13 -2.94
N LEU A 754 -32.80 -11.71 -2.07
CA LEU A 754 -32.83 -12.13 -0.67
C LEU A 754 -33.05 -13.64 -0.53
N GLU A 755 -33.96 -14.23 -1.30
CA GLU A 755 -34.20 -15.68 -1.32
C GLU A 755 -32.96 -16.46 -1.76
N ARG A 756 -32.27 -15.98 -2.81
CA ARG A 756 -31.02 -16.58 -3.30
C ARG A 756 -29.90 -16.52 -2.26
N PHE A 757 -29.71 -15.36 -1.64
CA PHE A 757 -28.70 -15.23 -0.59
C PHE A 757 -29.06 -16.06 0.63
N ALA A 758 -30.33 -16.08 1.05
CA ALA A 758 -30.79 -16.92 2.15
C ALA A 758 -30.54 -18.42 1.91
N ALA A 759 -30.56 -18.89 0.65
CA ALA A 759 -30.25 -20.28 0.31
C ALA A 759 -28.78 -20.67 0.61
N GLU A 760 -27.84 -19.73 0.52
CA GLU A 760 -26.42 -19.94 0.88
C GLU A 760 -26.16 -19.83 2.39
N LYS A 761 -27.19 -19.52 3.20
CA LYS A 761 -27.13 -19.41 4.67
C LYS A 761 -26.08 -18.40 5.18
N PRO A 762 -26.13 -17.11 4.76
CA PRO A 762 -25.25 -16.08 5.27
C PRO A 762 -25.46 -15.87 6.77
N ALA A 763 -24.45 -15.36 7.47
CA ALA A 763 -24.52 -15.11 8.90
C ALA A 763 -25.65 -14.14 9.27
N ARG A 764 -25.75 -13.01 8.54
CA ARG A 764 -26.83 -12.03 8.66
C ARG A 764 -27.13 -11.40 7.31
N LEU A 765 -28.41 -11.19 7.01
CA LEU A 765 -28.88 -10.61 5.75
C LEU A 765 -29.81 -9.43 6.04
N LEU A 766 -29.49 -8.25 5.51
CA LEU A 766 -30.24 -7.01 5.69
C LEU A 766 -30.53 -6.38 4.33
N ALA A 767 -31.72 -5.83 4.15
CA ALA A 767 -32.06 -5.03 2.98
C ALA A 767 -31.99 -3.55 3.34
N VAL A 768 -31.36 -2.74 2.49
CA VAL A 768 -31.22 -1.29 2.67
C VAL A 768 -31.73 -0.58 1.44
N SER A 769 -32.60 0.41 1.62
CA SER A 769 -33.10 1.26 0.53
C SER A 769 -32.46 2.65 0.67
N PRO A 770 -31.57 3.07 -0.25
CA PRO A 770 -31.03 4.42 -0.23
C PRO A 770 -32.16 5.39 -0.62
N ALA A 771 -32.41 6.40 0.22
CA ALA A 771 -33.42 7.40 -0.07
C ALA A 771 -33.09 8.15 -1.36
N ASN A 772 -33.88 7.95 -2.42
CA ASN A 772 -33.88 8.83 -3.59
C ASN A 772 -34.43 10.20 -3.15
N ASP A 773 -33.56 11.20 -3.03
CA ASP A 773 -34.01 12.60 -3.17
C ASP A 773 -34.38 12.79 -4.66
N ASP A 774 -35.52 13.45 -4.87
CA ASP A 774 -36.20 13.72 -6.13
C ASP A 774 -37.00 12.56 -6.77
N THR A 775 -38.19 12.27 -6.21
CA THR A 775 -39.45 12.42 -6.97
C THR A 775 -40.68 12.26 -6.09
N ALA A 776 -41.72 13.00 -6.48
CA ALA A 776 -43.01 13.18 -5.84
C ALA A 776 -43.68 11.93 -5.24
N ALA A 777 -44.38 12.20 -4.14
CA ALA A 777 -45.52 11.47 -3.60
C ALA A 777 -46.23 10.55 -4.60
N HIS A 778 -46.29 9.25 -4.29
CA HIS A 778 -47.50 8.47 -4.50
C HIS A 778 -47.61 7.37 -3.43
N ASP A 779 -48.60 7.59 -2.57
CA ASP A 779 -49.41 6.58 -1.90
C ASP A 779 -49.82 5.51 -2.92
N ILE A 780 -49.72 4.21 -2.58
CA ILE A 780 -50.66 3.14 -2.99
C ILE A 780 -50.42 1.92 -2.11
N ALA A 781 -51.47 1.55 -1.39
CA ALA A 781 -51.65 0.28 -0.72
C ALA A 781 -51.94 -0.86 -1.72
N ALA A 782 -51.37 -2.04 -1.48
CA ALA A 782 -52.00 -3.36 -1.67
C ALA A 782 -51.14 -4.44 -0.99
#